data_AF-K5XX35-F1
#
_entry.id   AF-K5XX35-F1
#
_cell.length_a   1.000
_cell.length_b   1.000
_cell.length_c   1.000
_cell.angle_alpha   90.00
_cell.angle_beta   90.00
_cell.angle_gamma   90.00
#
_symmetry.space_group_name_H-M   'P 1'
#
loop_
_entity.id
_entity.type
_entity.pdbx_description
1 polymer ?
#
loop_
_entity_poly.entity_id
_entity_poly.type
_entity_poly.pdbx_seq_one_letter_code
_entity_poly.pdbx_strand_id
1 'polypeptide(L)'
;MIDKIATRLHEIREKGGLKRMADVGAVDLDARTIQLSFSSEAADVERWFGIEKLSHDPGAADLSRLANGAPILWCHDWSDQRGVVEAPRIDAADRVGRAVARISKSPAGEQLLQDAFDRIITKVSVGYLVNGMKLTEERNGEDVYLVTDWQPYEISFVSVPADDSVGVGRGAPAPREAAQRGPGHGDAANQPIGAVQKTMTEKHLRDASGNFVRAHVDENGAIVSVIEIIEPAGNASTAAQARGVEAERARMRELTEMGNAYGANDLALRFISEGKTAEDMRRELLGQFAAERAKKPMAEQVKDAEIGLTNQEARSFSLMRAVRALANPTNTAMQKDAAFEYECSRAAAQKAGKESRGLMIPADVMNRAFSTTTPTGGPGANAIATNLLADQFIELLRNRTWALKRITMMGGLVGNVDIPRQNSAGQAYWVGEGGSPTESEPGLDQITFSPKTLAAYTDITRRLMLQSTPDAEQLVRNDLLRVMGLALDSAVLYATGTDGQPTGLINQTGIHAVKLAAEYPSYAEYVQMETDIAAANADIGSMSYVVSARARGAAKTTLKFPTAAIAQGGTVWEPGNTINGYQTDVTNQLTEGDTFFGVWSSFIMAMWSGLDMMVDPYALSTSGGTRIIFFQDVDMNIRHKEAFTYANANAAPVA
;
A
#
# COMPACT_ATOMS: atom_id res chain seq x y z
N MET A 1 25.23 37.07 -27.49
CA MET A 1 25.64 35.69 -27.07
C MET A 1 24.46 34.71 -27.13
N ILE A 2 23.23 35.18 -26.88
CA ILE A 2 21.97 34.41 -26.98
C ILE A 2 21.66 33.95 -28.42
N ASP A 3 21.99 34.79 -29.42
CA ASP A 3 21.66 34.49 -30.83
C ASP A 3 22.39 33.27 -31.40
N LYS A 4 23.66 33.07 -31.07
CA LYS A 4 24.46 31.92 -31.56
C LYS A 4 23.96 30.57 -31.04
N ILE A 5 23.28 30.56 -29.89
CA ILE A 5 22.72 29.34 -29.30
C ILE A 5 21.43 28.97 -30.03
N ALA A 6 20.58 29.95 -30.33
CA ALA A 6 19.36 29.74 -31.10
C ALA A 6 19.66 29.26 -32.54
N THR A 7 20.67 29.85 -33.20
CA THR A 7 21.10 29.41 -34.54
C THR A 7 21.62 27.97 -34.52
N ARG A 8 22.46 27.60 -33.55
CA ARG A 8 22.95 26.22 -33.39
C ARG A 8 21.82 25.23 -33.10
N LEU A 9 20.83 25.61 -32.30
CA LEU A 9 19.69 24.75 -31.97
C LEU A 9 18.83 24.47 -33.21
N HIS A 10 18.68 25.45 -34.09
CA HIS A 10 17.95 25.32 -35.35
C HIS A 10 18.71 24.42 -36.35
N GLU A 11 20.03 24.59 -36.47
CA GLU A 11 20.89 23.72 -37.29
C GLU A 11 20.89 22.25 -36.84
N ILE A 12 20.83 21.99 -35.53
CA ILE A 12 20.74 20.63 -34.96
C ILE A 12 19.40 19.98 -35.29
N ARG A 13 18.31 20.76 -35.34
CA ARG A 13 16.95 20.26 -35.65
C ARG A 13 16.75 19.97 -37.14
N GLU A 14 17.37 20.75 -38.03
CA GLU A 14 17.29 20.50 -39.49
C GLU A 14 18.11 19.30 -39.96
N LYS A 15 19.18 18.92 -39.25
CA LYS A 15 20.09 17.84 -39.67
C LYS A 15 19.59 16.41 -39.42
N GLY A 16 18.38 16.23 -38.88
CA GLY A 16 17.81 14.91 -38.63
C GLY A 16 18.48 14.16 -37.48
N GLY A 17 17.71 13.26 -36.83
CA GLY A 17 18.04 12.66 -35.54
C GLY A 17 19.47 12.14 -35.42
N LEU A 18 20.19 12.64 -34.41
CA LEU A 18 21.47 12.10 -33.95
C LEU A 18 21.22 10.69 -33.40
N LYS A 19 21.55 9.66 -34.20
CA LYS A 19 21.53 8.27 -33.76
C LYS A 19 22.79 7.98 -32.95
N ARG A 20 22.65 7.84 -31.63
CA ARG A 20 23.64 7.13 -30.81
C ARG A 20 23.38 5.62 -30.94
N MET A 21 24.20 4.92 -31.72
CA MET A 21 24.32 3.47 -31.59
C MET A 21 25.16 3.19 -30.35
N ALA A 22 24.55 2.61 -29.31
CA ALA A 22 25.28 2.03 -28.19
C ALA A 22 25.81 0.65 -28.60
N ASP A 23 27.10 0.45 -28.40
CA ASP A 23 27.87 -0.73 -28.79
C ASP A 23 27.39 -2.01 -28.08
N VAL A 24 27.58 -3.16 -28.72
CA VAL A 24 27.10 -4.49 -28.28
C VAL A 24 28.02 -5.11 -27.18
N GLY A 25 28.99 -4.36 -26.64
CA GLY A 25 30.04 -4.89 -25.77
C GLY A 25 29.78 -4.88 -24.25
N ALA A 26 28.62 -4.46 -23.77
CA ALA A 26 28.39 -4.29 -22.32
C ALA A 26 28.00 -5.59 -21.59
N VAL A 27 27.44 -6.59 -22.29
CA VAL A 27 27.02 -7.87 -21.70
C VAL A 27 27.70 -9.00 -22.45
N ASP A 28 28.47 -9.81 -21.73
CA ASP A 28 29.11 -11.02 -22.24
C ASP A 28 28.37 -12.24 -21.66
N LEU A 29 27.59 -12.90 -22.52
CA LEU A 29 26.78 -14.06 -22.13
C LEU A 29 27.65 -15.29 -21.81
N ASP A 30 28.76 -15.47 -22.50
CA ASP A 30 29.65 -16.61 -22.33
C ASP A 30 30.43 -16.51 -21.01
N ALA A 31 30.97 -15.32 -20.72
CA ALA A 31 31.64 -15.03 -19.45
C ALA A 31 30.65 -14.77 -18.30
N ARG A 32 29.36 -14.56 -18.61
CA ARG A 32 28.30 -14.12 -17.68
C ARG A 32 28.68 -12.84 -16.95
N THR A 33 29.25 -11.89 -17.67
CA THR A 33 29.70 -10.61 -17.11
C THR A 33 28.96 -9.43 -17.72
N ILE A 34 28.67 -8.43 -16.90
CA ILE A 34 28.02 -7.19 -17.31
C ILE A 34 28.92 -6.02 -16.91
N GLN A 35 29.34 -5.22 -17.88
CA GLN A 35 30.04 -3.96 -17.64
C GLN A 35 29.03 -2.85 -17.38
N LEU A 36 29.19 -2.16 -16.25
CA LEU A 36 28.26 -1.11 -15.82
C LEU A 36 28.98 0.07 -15.17
N SER A 37 28.32 1.22 -15.20
CA SER A 37 28.58 2.33 -14.30
C SER A 37 27.60 2.26 -13.12
N PHE A 38 28.07 2.59 -11.91
CA PHE A 38 27.28 2.50 -10.67
C PHE A 38 27.15 3.82 -9.92
N SER A 39 28.00 4.82 -10.22
CA SER A 39 27.93 6.15 -9.61
C SER A 39 28.54 7.22 -10.52
N SER A 40 28.04 8.45 -10.41
CA SER A 40 28.58 9.63 -11.11
C SER A 40 28.52 10.88 -10.23
N GLU A 41 29.18 11.96 -10.67
CA GLU A 41 28.99 13.30 -10.11
C GLU A 41 27.88 14.10 -10.84
N ALA A 42 27.17 13.50 -11.79
CA ALA A 42 26.17 14.20 -12.59
C ALA A 42 24.80 14.26 -11.92
N ALA A 43 24.50 13.33 -11.02
CA ALA A 43 23.22 13.28 -10.31
C ALA A 43 23.28 14.06 -8.99
N ASP A 44 22.28 14.93 -8.82
CA ASP A 44 21.90 15.50 -7.54
C ASP A 44 20.85 14.56 -6.94
N VAL A 45 21.13 13.94 -5.80
CA VAL A 45 20.26 12.93 -5.19
C VAL A 45 19.57 13.52 -3.97
N GLU A 46 18.24 13.61 -4.01
CA GLU A 46 17.46 14.11 -2.87
C GLU A 46 17.49 13.12 -1.70
N ARG A 47 17.83 13.62 -0.51
CA ARG A 47 17.84 12.90 0.76
C ARG A 47 17.04 13.68 1.81
N TRP A 48 16.67 13.01 2.89
CA TRP A 48 15.94 13.65 4.00
C TRP A 48 16.71 14.82 4.65
N PHE A 49 18.04 14.89 4.48
CA PHE A 49 18.91 15.92 5.02
C PHE A 49 19.33 16.98 3.99
N GLY A 50 18.83 16.92 2.75
CA GLY A 50 19.18 17.83 1.67
C GLY A 50 19.58 17.12 0.38
N ILE A 51 20.17 17.85 -0.56
CA ILE A 51 20.64 17.31 -1.83
C ILE A 51 22.06 16.76 -1.65
N GLU A 52 22.27 15.52 -2.03
CA GLU A 52 23.54 14.81 -1.91
C GLU A 52 24.24 14.69 -3.27
N LYS A 53 25.56 14.90 -3.27
CA LYS A 53 26.44 14.65 -4.40
C LYS A 53 27.67 13.86 -3.98
N LEU A 54 27.97 12.76 -4.66
CA LEU A 54 29.10 11.90 -4.34
C LEU A 54 30.39 12.38 -5.01
N SER A 55 31.43 12.69 -4.24
CA SER A 55 32.73 13.04 -4.81
C SER A 55 33.45 11.79 -5.35
N HIS A 56 34.00 11.93 -6.55
CA HIS A 56 34.86 10.95 -7.20
C HIS A 56 36.31 11.47 -7.27
N ASP A 57 36.70 12.31 -6.29
CA ASP A 57 38.08 12.71 -6.08
C ASP A 57 38.97 11.55 -5.65
N PRO A 58 40.27 11.55 -6.03
CA PRO A 58 41.19 10.51 -5.57
C PRO A 58 41.16 10.42 -4.05
N GLY A 59 40.76 9.25 -3.52
CA GLY A 59 40.63 9.00 -2.09
C GLY A 59 39.25 9.27 -1.48
N ALA A 60 38.28 9.78 -2.24
CA ALA A 60 36.93 10.03 -1.73
C ALA A 60 36.06 8.77 -1.64
N ALA A 61 36.23 7.82 -2.57
CA ALA A 61 35.49 6.56 -2.60
C ALA A 61 36.39 5.40 -2.13
N ASP A 62 36.05 4.77 -1.01
CA ASP A 62 36.70 3.53 -0.56
C ASP A 62 36.05 2.30 -1.20
N LEU A 63 36.66 1.81 -2.28
CA LEU A 63 36.16 0.64 -3.02
C LEU A 63 36.51 -0.71 -2.38
N SER A 64 37.13 -0.74 -1.19
CA SER A 64 37.61 -1.98 -0.56
C SER A 64 36.50 -3.03 -0.39
N ARG A 65 35.28 -2.63 -0.03
CA ARG A 65 34.14 -3.55 0.12
C ARG A 65 33.64 -4.08 -1.23
N LEU A 66 33.58 -3.24 -2.26
CA LEU A 66 33.25 -3.70 -3.61
C LEU A 66 34.30 -4.67 -4.13
N ALA A 67 35.59 -4.35 -3.93
CA ALA A 67 36.71 -5.17 -4.39
C ALA A 67 36.78 -6.52 -3.66
N ASN A 68 36.22 -6.63 -2.46
CA ASN A 68 36.10 -7.87 -1.69
C ASN A 68 34.91 -8.75 -2.12
N GLY A 69 34.42 -8.60 -3.35
CA GLY A 69 33.31 -9.39 -3.87
C GLY A 69 31.96 -8.99 -3.28
N ALA A 70 31.64 -7.70 -3.30
CA ALA A 70 30.32 -7.21 -2.91
C ALA A 70 29.19 -7.85 -3.74
N PRO A 71 27.97 -7.97 -3.18
CA PRO A 71 26.86 -8.58 -3.89
C PRO A 71 26.33 -7.70 -5.03
N ILE A 72 25.87 -8.36 -6.09
CA ILE A 72 24.93 -7.79 -7.06
C ILE A 72 23.52 -8.18 -6.64
N LEU A 73 22.68 -7.21 -6.31
CA LEU A 73 21.33 -7.44 -5.79
C LEU A 73 20.25 -7.06 -6.81
N TRP A 74 19.03 -7.50 -6.53
CA TRP A 74 17.82 -7.05 -7.21
C TRP A 74 17.05 -6.06 -6.33
N CYS A 75 16.82 -4.85 -6.81
CA CYS A 75 16.01 -3.84 -6.11
C CYS A 75 16.40 -3.58 -4.64
N HIS A 76 17.71 -3.61 -4.32
CA HIS A 76 18.25 -3.45 -2.96
C HIS A 76 17.79 -4.52 -1.94
N ASP A 77 17.21 -5.64 -2.38
CA ASP A 77 16.88 -6.74 -1.49
C ASP A 77 18.13 -7.54 -1.12
N TRP A 78 18.56 -7.43 0.15
CA TRP A 78 19.74 -8.11 0.67
C TRP A 78 19.59 -9.64 0.71
N SER A 79 18.38 -10.15 0.51
CA SER A 79 18.09 -11.58 0.40
C SER A 79 18.13 -12.09 -1.06
N ASP A 80 18.13 -11.20 -2.05
CA ASP A 80 18.11 -11.55 -3.48
C ASP A 80 19.43 -11.17 -4.17
N GLN A 81 20.49 -11.92 -3.82
CA GLN A 81 21.79 -11.81 -4.47
C GLN A 81 21.82 -12.61 -5.78
N ARG A 82 22.03 -11.90 -6.89
CA ARG A 82 22.05 -12.47 -8.25
C ARG A 82 23.43 -12.49 -8.88
N GLY A 83 24.45 -11.92 -8.23
CA GLY A 83 25.82 -11.95 -8.72
C GLY A 83 26.82 -11.38 -7.72
N VAL A 84 28.02 -11.11 -8.21
CA VAL A 84 29.13 -10.52 -7.44
C VAL A 84 29.83 -9.44 -8.26
N VAL A 85 30.30 -8.42 -7.57
CA VAL A 85 31.08 -7.32 -8.14
C VAL A 85 32.53 -7.78 -8.38
N GLU A 86 33.03 -7.48 -9.56
CA GLU A 86 34.41 -7.68 -10.00
C GLU A 86 34.99 -6.39 -10.56
N ALA A 87 36.28 -6.17 -10.37
CA ALA A 87 37.04 -5.03 -10.90
C ALA A 87 36.36 -3.64 -10.73
N PRO A 88 35.90 -3.25 -9.53
CA PRO A 88 35.38 -1.91 -9.30
C PRO A 88 36.50 -0.86 -9.41
N ARG A 89 36.20 0.28 -10.03
CA ARG A 89 37.13 1.39 -10.21
C ARG A 89 36.38 2.72 -10.30
N ILE A 90 37.05 3.81 -9.92
CA ILE A 90 36.65 5.17 -10.31
C ILE A 90 37.50 5.59 -11.51
N ASP A 91 36.87 5.97 -12.62
CA ASP A 91 37.61 6.51 -13.76
C ASP A 91 37.87 8.01 -13.55
N ALA A 92 39.15 8.36 -13.50
CA ALA A 92 39.58 9.73 -13.27
C ALA A 92 39.30 10.67 -14.45
N ALA A 93 39.11 10.13 -15.67
CA ALA A 93 38.89 10.95 -16.86
C ALA A 93 37.50 11.59 -16.89
N ASP A 94 36.49 10.89 -16.39
CA ASP A 94 35.09 11.32 -16.42
C ASP A 94 34.39 11.30 -15.05
N ARG A 95 35.12 10.95 -13.98
CA ARG A 95 34.60 10.95 -12.60
C ARG A 95 33.41 10.01 -12.41
N VAL A 96 33.47 8.83 -13.03
CA VAL A 96 32.41 7.79 -12.97
C VAL A 96 32.91 6.52 -12.30
N GLY A 97 32.14 5.97 -11.37
CA GLY A 97 32.35 4.64 -10.80
C GLY A 97 31.89 3.55 -11.77
N ARG A 98 32.78 2.61 -12.11
CA ARG A 98 32.50 1.47 -12.99
C ARG A 98 32.90 0.14 -12.36
N ALA A 99 32.16 -0.91 -12.69
CA ALA A 99 32.43 -2.26 -12.24
C ALA A 99 32.06 -3.30 -13.32
N VAL A 100 32.54 -4.52 -13.12
CA VAL A 100 32.13 -5.70 -13.88
C VAL A 100 31.30 -6.58 -12.95
N ALA A 101 30.05 -6.84 -13.27
CA ALA A 101 29.19 -7.73 -12.49
C ALA A 101 29.25 -9.15 -13.07
N ARG A 102 29.66 -10.14 -12.28
CA ARG A 102 29.55 -11.56 -12.68
C ARG A 102 28.26 -12.15 -12.14
N ILE A 103 27.44 -12.68 -13.04
CA ILE A 103 26.06 -13.08 -12.74
C ILE A 103 25.97 -14.57 -12.42
N SER A 104 25.22 -14.89 -11.36
CA SER A 104 24.98 -16.25 -10.86
C SER A 104 24.27 -17.13 -11.89
N LYS A 105 24.49 -18.44 -11.85
CA LYS A 105 23.78 -19.45 -12.67
C LYS A 105 22.42 -19.88 -12.08
N SER A 106 21.97 -19.24 -11.00
CA SER A 106 20.63 -19.47 -10.45
C SER A 106 19.56 -19.01 -11.44
N PRO A 107 18.31 -19.51 -11.35
CA PRO A 107 17.22 -19.03 -12.21
C PRO A 107 17.04 -17.51 -12.18
N ALA A 108 17.16 -16.88 -11.00
CA ALA A 108 17.08 -15.43 -10.85
C ALA A 108 18.28 -14.70 -11.47
N GLY A 109 19.48 -15.29 -11.42
CA GLY A 109 20.66 -14.76 -12.10
C GLY A 109 20.57 -14.90 -13.62
N GLU A 110 20.00 -16.00 -14.12
CA GLU A 110 19.75 -16.20 -15.55
C GLU A 110 18.74 -15.18 -16.08
N GLN A 111 17.65 -14.94 -15.34
CA GLN A 111 16.70 -13.88 -15.64
C GLN A 111 17.40 -12.52 -15.74
N LEU A 112 18.20 -12.15 -14.72
CA LEU A 112 18.90 -10.86 -14.73
C LEU A 112 19.86 -10.73 -15.92
N LEU A 113 20.63 -11.78 -16.23
CA LEU A 113 21.57 -11.75 -17.34
C LEU A 113 20.85 -11.58 -18.69
N GLN A 114 19.76 -12.32 -18.88
CA GLN A 114 18.97 -12.26 -20.10
C GLN A 114 18.24 -10.91 -20.23
N ASP A 115 17.61 -10.43 -19.16
CA ASP A 115 16.94 -9.12 -19.13
C ASP A 115 17.93 -7.97 -19.39
N ALA A 116 19.17 -8.08 -18.91
CA ALA A 116 20.21 -7.10 -19.19
C ALA A 116 20.69 -7.15 -20.64
N PHE A 117 20.84 -8.36 -21.20
CA PHE A 117 21.19 -8.58 -22.61
C PHE A 117 20.10 -8.04 -23.55
N ASP A 118 18.83 -8.31 -23.23
CA ASP A 118 17.65 -7.85 -23.96
C ASP A 118 17.35 -6.36 -23.71
N ARG A 119 18.17 -5.69 -22.89
CA ARG A 119 18.08 -4.26 -22.54
C ARG A 119 16.78 -3.88 -21.82
N ILE A 120 16.15 -4.84 -21.15
CA ILE A 120 14.99 -4.63 -20.28
C ILE A 120 15.43 -3.99 -18.98
N ILE A 121 16.47 -4.54 -18.32
CA ILE A 121 17.04 -3.97 -17.10
C ILE A 121 18.43 -3.41 -17.36
N THR A 122 18.51 -2.08 -17.49
CA THR A 122 19.76 -1.35 -17.77
C THR A 122 20.15 -0.37 -16.67
N LYS A 123 19.26 -0.15 -15.70
CA LYS A 123 19.40 0.84 -14.64
C LYS A 123 20.05 0.21 -13.40
N VAL A 124 20.97 0.96 -12.80
CA VAL A 124 21.81 0.50 -11.69
C VAL A 124 21.75 1.53 -10.57
N SER A 125 21.76 1.05 -9.33
CA SER A 125 21.88 1.85 -8.11
C SER A 125 22.99 1.27 -7.24
N VAL A 126 23.47 2.06 -6.28
CA VAL A 126 24.58 1.69 -5.40
C VAL A 126 24.21 1.97 -3.95
N GLY A 127 24.46 1.00 -3.08
CA GLY A 127 24.36 1.16 -1.63
C GLY A 127 25.73 1.49 -1.04
N TYR A 128 25.81 2.53 -0.22
CA TYR A 128 27.05 3.02 0.37
C TYR A 128 26.86 3.57 1.78
N LEU A 129 27.97 3.67 2.51
CA LEU A 129 28.06 4.40 3.77
C LEU A 129 28.70 5.77 3.51
N VAL A 130 28.19 6.79 4.18
CA VAL A 130 28.76 8.15 4.18
C VAL A 130 29.58 8.31 5.47
N ASN A 131 30.88 8.52 5.33
CA ASN A 131 31.80 8.72 6.45
C ASN A 131 32.15 10.20 6.65
N GLY A 132 32.07 11.01 5.58
CA GLY A 132 32.35 12.44 5.63
C GLY A 132 31.69 13.21 4.50
N MET A 133 31.12 14.36 4.82
CA MET A 133 30.48 15.27 3.86
C MET A 133 30.74 16.73 4.23
N LYS A 134 30.68 17.62 3.24
CA LYS A 134 30.77 19.07 3.42
C LYS A 134 29.57 19.77 2.79
N LEU A 135 29.03 20.78 3.46
CA LEU A 135 28.07 21.68 2.85
C LEU A 135 28.77 22.49 1.75
N THR A 136 28.21 22.49 0.55
CA THR A 136 28.79 23.18 -0.60
C THR A 136 28.02 24.42 -1.01
N GLU A 137 26.70 24.36 -0.99
CA GLU A 137 25.83 25.49 -1.27
C GLU A 137 24.45 25.23 -0.66
N GLU A 138 23.64 26.29 -0.60
CA GLU A 138 22.20 26.21 -0.31
C GLU A 138 21.47 26.56 -1.61
N ARG A 139 20.66 25.63 -2.14
CA ARG A 139 19.97 25.77 -3.42
C ARG A 139 18.47 25.63 -3.20
N ASN A 140 17.71 26.66 -3.50
CA ASN A 140 16.24 26.69 -3.35
C ASN A 140 15.72 26.39 -1.93
N GLY A 141 16.49 26.72 -0.89
CA GLY A 141 16.13 26.43 0.50
C GLY A 141 16.48 25.01 0.96
N GLU A 142 17.22 24.25 0.16
CA GLU A 142 17.78 22.94 0.51
C GLU A 142 19.31 23.00 0.53
N ASP A 143 19.91 22.37 1.53
CA ASP A 143 21.36 22.26 1.66
C ASP A 143 21.91 21.22 0.67
N VAL A 144 22.93 21.61 -0.10
CA VAL A 144 23.66 20.72 -1.02
C VAL A 144 24.96 20.24 -0.38
N TYR A 145 25.03 18.96 -0.06
CA TYR A 145 26.17 18.31 0.55
C TYR A 145 27.01 17.55 -0.49
N LEU A 146 28.32 17.86 -0.55
CA LEU A 146 29.27 17.02 -1.25
C LEU A 146 29.83 15.98 -0.28
N VAL A 147 29.55 14.72 -0.54
CA VAL A 147 30.10 13.58 0.20
C VAL A 147 31.54 13.37 -0.23
N THR A 148 32.47 13.60 0.69
CA THR A 148 33.91 13.57 0.45
C THR A 148 34.58 12.27 0.89
N ASP A 149 33.90 11.45 1.69
CA ASP A 149 34.36 10.12 2.12
C ASP A 149 33.15 9.19 2.17
N TRP A 150 33.12 8.20 1.27
CA TRP A 150 32.06 7.20 1.17
C TRP A 150 32.59 5.83 0.79
N GLN A 151 31.89 4.80 1.24
CA GLN A 151 32.27 3.40 1.04
C GLN A 151 31.08 2.60 0.45
N PRO A 152 31.07 2.31 -0.86
CA PRO A 152 30.05 1.45 -1.46
C PRO A 152 30.19 0.00 -1.01
N TYR A 153 29.06 -0.65 -0.73
CA TYR A 153 29.02 -2.02 -0.22
C TYR A 153 28.14 -2.97 -1.02
N GLU A 154 27.32 -2.48 -1.94
CA GLU A 154 26.52 -3.29 -2.88
C GLU A 154 26.24 -2.51 -4.17
N ILE A 155 25.97 -3.25 -5.25
CA ILE A 155 25.43 -2.70 -6.50
C ILE A 155 24.13 -3.44 -6.82
N SER A 156 23.09 -2.70 -7.17
CA SER A 156 21.75 -3.24 -7.43
C SER A 156 21.26 -2.92 -8.83
N PHE A 157 20.62 -3.90 -9.48
CA PHE A 157 19.81 -3.65 -10.66
C PHE A 157 18.40 -3.23 -10.23
N VAL A 158 17.93 -2.10 -10.76
CA VAL A 158 16.71 -1.43 -10.28
C VAL A 158 15.84 -0.96 -11.45
N SER A 159 14.54 -0.77 -11.22
CA SER A 159 13.63 -0.17 -12.20
C SER A 159 13.73 1.36 -12.25
N VAL A 160 14.07 1.99 -11.11
CA VAL A 160 14.23 3.44 -10.93
C VAL A 160 15.48 3.70 -10.08
N PRO A 161 16.58 4.22 -10.65
CA PRO A 161 17.80 4.51 -9.93
C PRO A 161 17.76 5.91 -9.29
N ALA A 162 18.58 6.11 -8.26
CA ALA A 162 18.83 7.44 -7.72
C ALA A 162 19.66 8.31 -8.70
N ASP A 163 20.57 7.69 -9.46
CA ASP A 163 21.35 8.32 -10.52
C ASP A 163 20.99 7.69 -11.87
N ASP A 164 20.19 8.38 -12.70
CA ASP A 164 19.80 7.87 -14.02
C ASP A 164 20.88 8.13 -15.10
N SER A 165 22.02 8.74 -14.76
CA SER A 165 23.13 8.90 -15.70
C SER A 165 23.99 7.63 -15.83
N VAL A 166 23.87 6.70 -14.87
CA VAL A 166 24.64 5.44 -14.81
C VAL A 166 23.79 4.21 -15.21
N GLY A 167 24.46 3.10 -15.50
CA GLY A 167 23.82 1.84 -15.88
C GLY A 167 24.64 0.97 -16.83
N VAL A 168 24.01 -0.10 -17.32
CA VAL A 168 24.59 -1.03 -18.31
C VAL A 168 24.76 -0.31 -19.65
N GLY A 169 26.00 -0.27 -20.16
CA GLY A 169 26.32 0.40 -21.41
C GLY A 169 26.23 1.94 -21.37
N ARG A 170 26.05 2.56 -20.20
CA ARG A 170 26.04 4.01 -20.01
C ARG A 170 27.41 4.50 -19.53
N GLY A 171 27.92 5.55 -20.18
CA GLY A 171 29.19 6.19 -19.81
C GLY A 171 30.45 5.53 -20.36
N ALA A 172 30.46 4.93 -21.55
CA ALA A 172 31.72 4.53 -22.21
C ALA A 172 32.44 5.76 -22.80
N PRO A 173 33.79 5.88 -22.68
CA PRO A 173 34.52 6.94 -23.37
C PRO A 173 34.42 6.73 -24.89
N ALA A 174 34.19 7.81 -25.63
CA ALA A 174 34.23 7.78 -27.09
C ALA A 174 35.61 7.31 -27.58
N PRO A 175 35.70 6.49 -28.65
CA PRO A 175 36.99 6.11 -29.21
C PRO A 175 37.76 7.35 -29.67
N ARG A 176 39.04 7.46 -29.28
CA ARG A 176 39.94 8.49 -29.78
C ARG A 176 40.16 8.28 -31.28
N GLU A 177 39.97 9.35 -32.04
CA GLU A 177 40.22 9.47 -33.47
C GLU A 177 41.67 9.06 -33.77
N ALA A 178 41.85 7.94 -34.47
CA ALA A 178 43.16 7.49 -34.91
C ALA A 178 43.68 8.42 -36.01
N ALA A 179 44.86 8.98 -35.76
CA ALA A 179 45.56 9.93 -36.61
C ALA A 179 45.73 9.43 -38.05
N GLN A 180 45.45 10.34 -38.99
CA GLN A 180 45.71 10.18 -40.42
C GLN A 180 47.20 9.92 -40.71
N ARG A 181 47.46 8.89 -41.53
CA ARG A 181 48.61 8.85 -42.44
C ARG A 181 48.10 8.45 -43.83
N GLY A 182 48.04 9.42 -44.75
CA GLY A 182 48.11 9.14 -46.18
C GLY A 182 49.57 9.13 -46.67
N PRO A 183 49.84 9.26 -47.97
CA PRO A 183 49.03 8.94 -49.15
C PRO A 183 49.83 8.09 -50.17
N GLY A 184 49.21 7.57 -51.23
CA GLY A 184 49.97 6.94 -52.31
C GLY A 184 49.19 6.78 -53.61
N HIS A 185 49.21 7.86 -54.41
CA HIS A 185 49.09 7.96 -55.87
C HIS A 185 47.80 7.45 -56.54
N GLY A 186 47.22 8.13 -57.55
CA GLY A 186 47.61 9.32 -58.29
C GLY A 186 46.85 9.30 -59.63
N ASP A 187 46.04 10.33 -59.82
CA ASP A 187 45.70 11.04 -61.06
C ASP A 187 45.15 10.34 -62.33
N ALA A 188 43.93 10.80 -62.64
CA ALA A 188 43.51 11.49 -63.89
C ALA A 188 42.97 10.72 -65.12
N ALA A 189 41.73 11.10 -65.45
CA ALA A 189 41.16 11.43 -66.77
C ALA A 189 40.93 10.34 -67.86
N ASN A 190 39.64 9.99 -67.98
CA ASN A 190 38.74 9.89 -69.16
C ASN A 190 38.95 8.80 -70.27
N GLN A 191 38.08 7.76 -70.20
CA GLN A 191 37.37 6.90 -71.21
C GLN A 191 37.98 6.52 -72.60
N PRO A 192 37.58 5.39 -73.28
CA PRO A 192 36.68 4.26 -72.91
C PRO A 192 37.09 2.82 -73.41
N ILE A 193 36.21 1.84 -73.07
CA ILE A 193 35.90 0.51 -73.68
C ILE A 193 36.71 -0.76 -73.27
N GLY A 194 36.03 -1.66 -72.53
CA GLY A 194 35.87 -3.07 -72.96
C GLY A 194 36.27 -4.21 -72.01
N ALA A 195 35.46 -4.53 -70.98
CA ALA A 195 35.19 -5.91 -70.54
C ALA A 195 34.07 -5.97 -69.49
N VAL A 196 33.19 -6.95 -69.64
CA VAL A 196 31.88 -7.14 -68.98
C VAL A 196 32.01 -7.52 -67.50
N GLN A 197 31.36 -6.78 -66.59
CA GLN A 197 30.97 -7.25 -65.26
C GLN A 197 29.47 -7.55 -65.28
N LYS A 198 29.09 -8.82 -65.10
CA LYS A 198 27.71 -9.20 -64.75
C LYS A 198 27.52 -8.96 -63.25
N THR A 199 26.66 -8.02 -62.91
CA THR A 199 26.27 -7.71 -61.53
C THR A 199 25.29 -8.78 -61.03
N MET A 200 25.72 -9.66 -60.13
CA MET A 200 24.81 -10.58 -59.44
C MET A 200 24.22 -9.86 -58.22
N THR A 201 22.90 -9.70 -58.20
CA THR A 201 22.20 -9.00 -57.11
C THR A 201 21.73 -10.03 -56.08
N GLU A 202 22.04 -9.82 -54.80
CA GLU A 202 21.54 -10.64 -53.70
C GLU A 202 20.14 -10.18 -53.29
N LYS A 203 19.20 -11.11 -53.17
CA LYS A 203 17.82 -10.79 -52.77
C LYS A 203 17.21 -11.90 -51.92
N HIS A 204 16.42 -11.51 -50.93
CA HIS A 204 15.63 -12.43 -50.11
C HIS A 204 14.28 -12.69 -50.78
N LEU A 205 13.99 -13.95 -51.07
CA LEU A 205 12.78 -14.36 -51.79
C LEU A 205 12.46 -15.83 -51.51
N ARG A 206 11.27 -16.28 -51.90
CA ARG A 206 10.83 -17.68 -51.70
C ARG A 206 11.20 -18.54 -52.90
N ASP A 207 11.76 -19.72 -52.65
CA ASP A 207 12.07 -20.70 -53.69
C ASP A 207 10.83 -21.48 -54.17
N ALA A 208 10.97 -22.30 -55.21
CA ALA A 208 9.89 -23.11 -55.76
C ALA A 208 9.34 -24.18 -54.80
N SER A 209 10.03 -24.45 -53.68
CA SER A 209 9.60 -25.37 -52.63
C SER A 209 8.95 -24.64 -51.43
N GLY A 210 8.82 -23.32 -51.48
CA GLY A 210 8.19 -22.48 -50.46
C GLY A 210 9.12 -22.01 -49.34
N ASN A 211 10.42 -22.35 -49.39
CA ASN A 211 11.40 -21.96 -48.38
C ASN A 211 11.78 -20.49 -48.56
N PHE A 212 12.03 -19.76 -47.46
CA PHE A 212 12.55 -18.40 -47.52
C PHE A 212 14.07 -18.46 -47.61
N VAL A 213 14.63 -18.00 -48.73
CA VAL A 213 16.06 -18.18 -49.05
C VAL A 213 16.74 -16.84 -49.35
N ARG A 214 18.03 -16.74 -48.98
CA ARG A 214 18.92 -15.72 -49.51
C ARG A 214 19.61 -16.30 -50.75
N ALA A 215 19.36 -15.69 -51.90
CA ALA A 215 19.84 -16.22 -53.18
C ALA A 215 20.42 -15.13 -54.09
N HIS A 216 21.35 -15.53 -54.96
CA HIS A 216 21.77 -14.71 -56.08
C HIS A 216 20.73 -14.82 -57.20
N VAL A 217 20.22 -13.68 -57.67
CA VAL A 217 19.26 -13.59 -58.76
C VAL A 217 19.89 -12.96 -59.99
N ASP A 218 19.47 -13.45 -61.17
CA ASP A 218 19.82 -12.84 -62.45
C ASP A 218 19.00 -11.57 -62.74
N GLU A 219 19.27 -10.90 -63.85
CA GLU A 219 18.62 -9.66 -64.28
C GLU A 219 17.09 -9.81 -64.49
N ASN A 220 16.58 -11.04 -64.60
CA ASN A 220 15.16 -11.34 -64.74
C ASN A 220 14.51 -11.78 -63.41
N GLY A 221 15.25 -11.78 -62.30
CA GLY A 221 14.78 -12.17 -60.98
C GLY A 221 14.69 -13.68 -60.75
N ALA A 222 15.27 -14.51 -61.64
CA ALA A 222 15.31 -15.95 -61.47
C ALA A 222 16.50 -16.37 -60.59
N ILE A 223 16.28 -17.37 -59.73
CA ILE A 223 17.26 -17.84 -58.75
C ILE A 223 18.39 -18.59 -59.46
N VAL A 224 19.62 -18.10 -59.34
CA VAL A 224 20.81 -18.72 -59.95
C VAL A 224 21.54 -19.61 -58.95
N SER A 225 21.62 -19.21 -57.68
CA SER A 225 22.17 -20.04 -56.60
C SER A 225 21.64 -19.64 -55.23
N VAL A 226 21.33 -20.63 -54.39
CA VAL A 226 20.88 -20.44 -53.01
C VAL A 226 22.11 -20.39 -52.10
N ILE A 227 22.25 -19.30 -51.35
CA ILE A 227 23.38 -19.07 -50.43
C ILE A 227 23.05 -19.71 -49.07
N GLU A 228 21.83 -19.47 -48.57
CA GLU A 228 21.40 -19.92 -47.25
C GLU A 228 19.87 -20.05 -47.20
N ILE A 229 19.39 -21.13 -46.58
CA ILE A 229 17.96 -21.33 -46.29
C ILE A 229 17.69 -20.72 -44.92
N ILE A 230 16.93 -19.62 -44.90
CA ILE A 230 16.62 -18.86 -43.69
C ILE A 230 15.46 -19.56 -42.93
N GLU A 231 14.44 -20.03 -43.65
CA GLU A 231 13.35 -20.83 -43.07
C GLU A 231 12.87 -21.92 -44.03
N PRO A 232 12.91 -23.22 -43.63
CA PRO A 232 12.33 -24.30 -44.40
C PRO A 232 10.80 -24.35 -44.27
N ALA A 233 10.11 -24.64 -45.38
CA ALA A 233 8.65 -24.73 -45.44
C ALA A 233 8.15 -25.90 -44.56
N GLY A 234 7.29 -25.59 -43.58
CA GLY A 234 6.60 -26.56 -42.72
C GLY A 234 6.93 -26.49 -41.22
N ASN A 235 8.11 -25.99 -40.84
CA ASN A 235 8.55 -25.99 -39.43
C ASN A 235 7.73 -25.06 -38.52
N ALA A 236 7.20 -23.95 -39.05
CA ALA A 236 6.34 -23.05 -38.29
C ALA A 236 5.04 -23.73 -37.83
N SER A 237 4.49 -24.66 -38.64
CA SER A 237 3.25 -25.38 -38.31
C SER A 237 3.47 -26.47 -37.24
N THR A 238 4.56 -27.23 -37.35
CA THR A 238 4.92 -28.28 -36.40
C THR A 238 5.36 -27.70 -35.05
N ALA A 239 6.10 -26.58 -35.06
CA ALA A 239 6.49 -25.87 -33.84
C ALA A 239 5.32 -25.12 -33.19
N ALA A 240 4.33 -24.64 -33.96
CA ALA A 240 3.11 -24.08 -33.41
C ALA A 240 2.19 -25.16 -32.79
N GLN A 241 2.08 -26.33 -33.44
CA GLN A 241 1.36 -27.48 -32.89
C GLN A 241 2.02 -28.03 -31.62
N ALA A 242 3.35 -28.14 -31.58
CA ALA A 242 4.08 -28.56 -30.39
C ALA A 242 3.90 -27.56 -29.22
N ARG A 243 4.00 -26.25 -29.49
CA ARG A 243 3.74 -25.21 -28.48
C ARG A 243 2.28 -25.21 -28.00
N GLY A 244 1.32 -25.45 -28.88
CA GLY A 244 -0.10 -25.56 -28.52
C GLY A 244 -0.40 -26.78 -27.64
N VAL A 245 0.18 -27.94 -27.96
CA VAL A 245 0.04 -29.16 -27.15
C VAL A 245 0.74 -29.03 -25.80
N GLU A 246 1.89 -28.35 -25.74
CA GLU A 246 2.61 -28.11 -24.49
C GLU A 246 1.90 -27.10 -23.59
N ALA A 247 1.37 -26.00 -24.16
CA ALA A 247 0.55 -25.04 -23.44
C ALA A 247 -0.74 -25.68 -22.88
N GLU A 248 -1.38 -26.56 -23.65
CA GLU A 248 -2.59 -27.26 -23.19
C GLU A 248 -2.29 -28.29 -22.08
N ARG A 249 -1.14 -28.96 -22.15
CA ARG A 249 -0.67 -29.83 -21.06
C ARG A 249 -0.31 -29.04 -19.80
N ALA A 250 0.30 -27.86 -19.94
CA ALA A 250 0.60 -26.98 -18.83
C ALA A 250 -0.69 -26.49 -18.15
N ARG A 251 -1.70 -26.06 -18.94
CA ARG A 251 -3.03 -25.66 -18.46
C ARG A 251 -3.71 -26.78 -17.67
N MET A 252 -3.75 -28.00 -18.21
CA MET A 252 -4.36 -29.15 -17.54
C MET A 252 -3.66 -29.50 -16.21
N ARG A 253 -2.32 -29.41 -16.17
CA ARG A 253 -1.55 -29.63 -14.93
C ARG A 253 -1.88 -28.59 -13.89
N GLU A 254 -1.87 -27.31 -14.25
CA GLU A 254 -2.17 -26.21 -13.32
C GLU A 254 -3.60 -26.31 -12.75
N LEU A 255 -4.60 -26.60 -13.59
CA LEU A 255 -5.98 -26.81 -13.16
C LEU A 255 -6.12 -28.02 -12.21
N THR A 256 -5.40 -29.12 -12.50
CA THR A 256 -5.44 -30.33 -11.67
C THR A 256 -4.72 -30.12 -10.33
N GLU A 257 -3.58 -29.44 -10.33
CA GLU A 257 -2.85 -29.07 -9.11
C GLU A 257 -3.67 -28.13 -8.24
N MET A 258 -4.33 -27.14 -8.85
CA MET A 258 -5.22 -26.21 -8.15
C MET A 258 -6.46 -26.92 -7.59
N GLY A 259 -7.07 -27.83 -8.34
CA GLY A 259 -8.15 -28.69 -7.85
C GLY A 259 -7.74 -29.48 -6.61
N ASN A 260 -6.55 -30.08 -6.63
CA ASN A 260 -6.03 -30.86 -5.51
C ASN A 260 -5.68 -29.98 -4.29
N ALA A 261 -5.08 -28.81 -4.51
CA ALA A 261 -4.67 -27.90 -3.44
C ALA A 261 -5.86 -27.34 -2.66
N TYR A 262 -6.97 -27.05 -3.34
CA TYR A 262 -8.17 -26.46 -2.74
C TYR A 262 -9.32 -27.45 -2.52
N GLY A 263 -9.09 -28.76 -2.74
CA GLY A 263 -10.11 -29.79 -2.57
C GLY A 263 -11.26 -29.73 -3.59
N ALA A 264 -11.08 -29.04 -4.71
CA ALA A 264 -12.07 -28.74 -5.74
C ALA A 264 -11.83 -29.52 -7.04
N ASN A 265 -11.61 -30.84 -6.93
CA ASN A 265 -11.28 -31.71 -8.06
C ASN A 265 -12.40 -31.78 -9.12
N ASP A 266 -13.66 -31.74 -8.69
CA ASP A 266 -14.81 -31.74 -9.61
C ASP A 266 -14.88 -30.44 -10.43
N LEU A 267 -14.44 -29.32 -9.86
CA LEU A 267 -14.36 -28.04 -10.56
C LEU A 267 -13.22 -28.05 -11.58
N ALA A 268 -12.06 -28.60 -11.21
CA ALA A 268 -10.92 -28.76 -12.12
C ALA A 268 -11.29 -29.58 -13.37
N LEU A 269 -11.99 -30.71 -13.17
CA LEU A 269 -12.41 -31.58 -14.28
C LEU A 269 -13.39 -30.87 -15.22
N ARG A 270 -14.33 -30.08 -14.70
CA ARG A 270 -15.23 -29.26 -15.52
C ARG A 270 -14.48 -28.22 -16.32
N PHE A 271 -13.55 -27.49 -15.70
CA PHE A 271 -12.78 -26.44 -16.36
C PHE A 271 -11.80 -26.99 -17.41
N ILE A 272 -11.30 -28.21 -17.22
CA ILE A 272 -10.54 -28.94 -18.23
C ILE A 272 -11.45 -29.24 -19.44
N SER A 273 -12.67 -29.76 -19.21
CA SER A 273 -13.61 -30.12 -20.27
C SER A 273 -14.18 -28.92 -21.04
N GLU A 274 -14.35 -27.78 -20.37
CA GLU A 274 -14.90 -26.55 -20.95
C GLU A 274 -13.82 -25.67 -21.60
N GLY A 275 -12.54 -26.04 -21.51
CA GLY A 275 -11.43 -25.26 -22.09
C GLY A 275 -11.15 -23.93 -21.38
N LYS A 276 -11.58 -23.78 -20.12
CA LYS A 276 -11.40 -22.54 -19.33
C LYS A 276 -9.99 -22.40 -18.75
N THR A 277 -9.57 -21.18 -18.45
CA THR A 277 -8.20 -20.92 -17.97
C THR A 277 -8.05 -21.18 -16.47
N ALA A 278 -6.81 -21.30 -15.99
CA ALA A 278 -6.51 -21.43 -14.57
C ALA A 278 -6.93 -20.17 -13.77
N GLU A 279 -6.89 -18.98 -14.38
CA GLU A 279 -7.37 -17.75 -13.74
C GLU A 279 -8.88 -17.75 -13.53
N ASP A 280 -9.65 -18.29 -14.49
CA ASP A 280 -11.09 -18.43 -14.32
C ASP A 280 -11.42 -19.36 -13.15
N MET A 281 -10.64 -20.43 -12.97
CA MET A 281 -10.79 -21.33 -11.84
C MET A 281 -10.44 -20.64 -10.52
N ARG A 282 -9.37 -19.82 -10.47
CA ARG A 282 -9.04 -19.00 -9.28
C ARG A 282 -10.17 -18.03 -8.95
N ARG A 283 -10.74 -17.35 -9.95
CA ARG A 283 -11.84 -16.39 -9.76
C ARG A 283 -13.08 -17.07 -9.19
N GLU A 284 -13.43 -18.25 -9.71
CA GLU A 284 -14.58 -19.02 -9.23
C GLU A 284 -14.34 -19.59 -7.82
N LEU A 285 -13.14 -20.10 -7.53
CA LEU A 285 -12.77 -20.55 -6.18
C LEU A 285 -12.81 -19.40 -5.17
N LEU A 286 -12.27 -18.24 -5.53
CA LEU A 286 -12.35 -17.04 -4.69
C LEU A 286 -13.79 -16.58 -4.49
N GLY A 287 -14.63 -16.65 -5.54
CA GLY A 287 -16.06 -16.39 -5.44
C GLY A 287 -16.78 -17.36 -4.51
N GLN A 288 -16.47 -18.66 -4.57
CA GLN A 288 -17.01 -19.67 -3.67
C GLN A 288 -16.54 -19.46 -2.23
N PHE A 289 -15.26 -19.17 -1.99
CA PHE A 289 -14.75 -18.86 -0.66
C PHE A 289 -15.32 -17.55 -0.11
N ALA A 290 -15.52 -16.53 -0.95
CA ALA A 290 -16.18 -15.28 -0.57
C ALA A 290 -17.65 -15.53 -0.23
N ALA A 291 -18.35 -16.37 -1.00
CA ALA A 291 -19.73 -16.75 -0.74
C ALA A 291 -19.89 -17.64 0.50
N GLU A 292 -18.94 -18.55 0.77
CA GLU A 292 -18.88 -19.33 2.00
C GLU A 292 -18.59 -18.45 3.22
N ARG A 293 -17.68 -17.47 3.10
CA ARG A 293 -17.44 -16.48 4.15
C ARG A 293 -18.65 -15.56 4.38
N ALA A 294 -19.36 -15.18 3.32
CA ALA A 294 -20.57 -14.38 3.41
C ALA A 294 -21.76 -15.15 4.02
N LYS A 295 -21.76 -16.48 3.96
CA LYS A 295 -22.75 -17.34 4.60
C LYS A 295 -22.49 -17.61 6.09
N LYS A 296 -21.31 -17.28 6.62
CA LYS A 296 -21.04 -17.37 8.06
C LYS A 296 -21.58 -16.12 8.76
N PRO A 297 -22.59 -16.24 9.64
CA PRO A 297 -23.09 -15.10 10.39
C PRO A 297 -21.99 -14.51 11.29
N MET A 298 -21.99 -13.20 11.51
CA MET A 298 -21.07 -12.52 12.46
C MET A 298 -21.01 -13.18 13.85
N ALA A 299 -22.04 -13.92 14.25
CA ALA A 299 -22.08 -14.68 15.50
C ALA A 299 -21.09 -15.87 15.57
N GLU A 300 -20.60 -16.38 14.44
CA GLU A 300 -19.63 -17.49 14.40
C GLU A 300 -18.17 -17.01 14.39
N GLN A 301 -17.87 -15.86 13.79
CA GLN A 301 -16.52 -15.26 13.83
C GLN A 301 -16.15 -14.75 15.23
N VAL A 302 -17.14 -14.35 16.03
CA VAL A 302 -16.94 -13.99 17.45
C VAL A 302 -16.57 -15.23 18.29
N LYS A 303 -17.05 -16.43 17.94
CA LYS A 303 -16.71 -17.68 18.63
C LYS A 303 -15.27 -18.16 18.38
N ASP A 304 -14.66 -17.76 17.26
CA ASP A 304 -13.27 -18.15 16.96
C ASP A 304 -12.27 -17.43 17.89
N ALA A 305 -12.62 -16.27 18.46
CA ALA A 305 -11.79 -15.53 19.43
C ALA A 305 -12.01 -15.94 20.90
N GLU A 306 -13.08 -16.69 21.20
CA GLU A 306 -13.42 -17.17 22.54
C GLU A 306 -12.50 -18.33 22.93
N ILE A 307 -11.85 -18.28 24.10
CA ILE A 307 -11.02 -19.38 24.61
C ILE A 307 -11.87 -20.52 25.18
N GLY A 308 -13.21 -20.38 25.15
CA GLY A 308 -14.15 -21.41 25.56
C GLY A 308 -14.36 -21.45 27.08
N LEU A 309 -14.21 -20.30 27.76
CA LEU A 309 -14.50 -20.21 29.19
C LEU A 309 -15.99 -20.44 29.45
N THR A 310 -16.31 -21.24 30.47
CA THR A 310 -17.70 -21.33 30.93
C THR A 310 -18.15 -20.00 31.56
N ASN A 311 -19.46 -19.76 31.62
CA ASN A 311 -20.02 -18.56 32.26
C ASN A 311 -19.57 -18.38 33.73
N GLN A 312 -19.29 -19.48 34.45
CA GLN A 312 -18.78 -19.43 35.83
C GLN A 312 -17.29 -19.07 35.87
N GLU A 313 -16.48 -19.65 34.99
CA GLU A 313 -15.03 -19.37 34.91
C GLU A 313 -14.73 -17.94 34.42
N ALA A 314 -15.53 -17.44 33.48
CA ALA A 314 -15.45 -16.04 33.07
C ALA A 314 -15.83 -15.09 34.23
N ARG A 315 -16.64 -15.52 35.22
CA ARG A 315 -17.00 -14.71 36.41
C ARG A 315 -15.90 -14.73 37.47
N SER A 316 -15.18 -15.84 37.60
CA SER A 316 -14.04 -15.95 38.52
C SER A 316 -12.78 -15.26 38.03
N PHE A 317 -12.70 -14.92 36.74
CA PHE A 317 -11.60 -14.12 36.19
C PHE A 317 -11.60 -12.72 36.83
N SER A 318 -10.61 -12.45 37.67
CA SER A 318 -10.46 -11.19 38.40
C SER A 318 -9.24 -10.42 37.91
N LEU A 319 -9.48 -9.41 37.09
CA LEU A 319 -8.42 -8.55 36.56
C LEU A 319 -7.61 -7.85 37.67
N MET A 320 -8.23 -7.63 38.84
CA MET A 320 -7.57 -7.10 40.05
C MET A 320 -6.48 -8.02 40.58
N ARG A 321 -6.73 -9.34 40.53
CA ARG A 321 -5.79 -10.35 41.00
C ARG A 321 -4.57 -10.39 40.09
N ALA A 322 -4.79 -10.34 38.78
CA ALA A 322 -3.74 -10.23 37.78
C ALA A 322 -2.92 -8.93 37.89
N VAL A 323 -3.57 -7.78 38.07
CA VAL A 323 -2.89 -6.49 38.23
C VAL A 323 -2.06 -6.44 39.51
N ARG A 324 -2.58 -6.94 40.63
CA ARG A 324 -1.83 -6.99 41.90
C ARG A 324 -0.60 -7.90 41.81
N ALA A 325 -0.70 -9.01 41.07
CA ALA A 325 0.42 -9.90 40.81
C ALA A 325 1.47 -9.25 39.89
N LEU A 326 1.04 -8.51 38.85
CA LEU A 326 1.94 -7.77 37.95
C LEU A 326 2.63 -6.59 38.63
N ALA A 327 1.92 -5.85 39.49
CA ALA A 327 2.47 -4.72 40.23
C ALA A 327 3.48 -5.15 41.32
N ASN A 328 3.45 -6.41 41.76
CA ASN A 328 4.35 -6.96 42.77
C ASN A 328 4.99 -8.28 42.29
N PRO A 329 5.91 -8.23 41.32
CA PRO A 329 6.47 -9.42 40.68
C PRO A 329 7.34 -10.28 41.61
N THR A 330 7.72 -9.77 42.79
CA THR A 330 8.52 -10.50 43.79
C THR A 330 7.67 -11.27 44.81
N ASN A 331 6.35 -11.08 44.84
CA ASN A 331 5.47 -11.71 45.83
C ASN A 331 4.82 -13.00 45.29
N THR A 332 5.34 -14.14 45.72
CA THR A 332 4.89 -15.48 45.31
C THR A 332 3.45 -15.82 45.73
N ALA A 333 2.90 -15.19 46.76
CA ALA A 333 1.50 -15.40 47.16
C ALA A 333 0.53 -14.76 46.15
N MET A 334 0.82 -13.53 45.73
CA MET A 334 -0.02 -12.79 44.77
C MET A 334 0.05 -13.41 43.37
N GLN A 335 1.20 -13.97 42.98
CA GLN A 335 1.32 -14.71 41.72
C GLN A 335 0.53 -16.01 41.72
N LYS A 336 0.50 -16.75 42.84
CA LYS A 336 -0.31 -17.96 42.97
C LYS A 336 -1.81 -17.66 42.92
N ASP A 337 -2.21 -16.57 43.57
CA ASP A 337 -3.60 -16.13 43.54
C ASP A 337 -4.02 -15.81 42.10
N ALA A 338 -3.17 -15.18 41.30
CA ALA A 338 -3.45 -14.78 39.91
C ALA A 338 -3.18 -15.85 38.84
N ALA A 339 -2.82 -17.08 39.22
CA ALA A 339 -2.38 -18.11 38.29
C ALA A 339 -3.45 -18.42 37.22
N PHE A 340 -4.73 -18.44 37.62
CA PHE A 340 -5.86 -18.65 36.71
C PHE A 340 -5.98 -17.56 35.65
N GLU A 341 -5.79 -16.29 36.02
CA GLU A 341 -5.83 -15.18 35.07
C GLU A 341 -4.66 -15.20 34.08
N TYR A 342 -3.46 -15.57 34.54
CA TYR A 342 -2.30 -15.73 33.67
C TYR A 342 -2.47 -16.87 32.67
N GLU A 343 -3.07 -17.99 33.07
CA GLU A 343 -3.35 -19.10 32.18
C GLU A 343 -4.39 -18.72 31.11
N CYS A 344 -5.48 -18.06 31.51
CA CYS A 344 -6.50 -17.58 30.58
C CYS A 344 -5.92 -16.53 29.60
N SER A 345 -5.10 -15.61 30.09
CA SER A 345 -4.41 -14.60 29.28
C SER A 345 -3.44 -15.23 28.29
N ARG A 346 -2.65 -16.23 28.73
CA ARG A 346 -1.71 -16.94 27.85
C ARG A 346 -2.45 -17.77 26.80
N ALA A 347 -3.58 -18.40 27.16
CA ALA A 347 -4.43 -19.10 26.21
C ALA A 347 -5.04 -18.15 25.17
N ALA A 348 -5.47 -16.95 25.60
CA ALA A 348 -5.96 -15.91 24.69
C ALA A 348 -4.86 -15.40 23.76
N ALA A 349 -3.65 -15.15 24.29
CA ALA A 349 -2.47 -14.75 23.53
C ALA A 349 -2.05 -15.81 22.49
N GLN A 350 -2.02 -17.09 22.89
CA GLN A 350 -1.68 -18.20 22.02
C GLN A 350 -2.74 -18.42 20.92
N LYS A 351 -4.03 -18.30 21.25
CA LYS A 351 -5.12 -18.43 20.28
C LYS A 351 -5.18 -17.24 19.31
N ALA A 352 -4.82 -16.05 19.77
CA ALA A 352 -4.70 -14.86 18.94
C ALA A 352 -3.37 -14.80 18.15
N GLY A 353 -2.42 -15.70 18.41
CA GLY A 353 -1.10 -15.70 17.78
C GLY A 353 -0.23 -14.48 18.09
N LYS A 354 -0.45 -13.82 19.24
CA LYS A 354 0.26 -12.59 19.65
C LYS A 354 0.93 -12.76 21.00
N GLU A 355 2.20 -12.36 21.11
CA GLU A 355 2.86 -12.22 22.41
C GLU A 355 2.57 -10.82 22.99
N SER A 356 1.81 -10.75 24.08
CA SER A 356 1.67 -9.51 24.86
C SER A 356 2.75 -9.47 25.94
N ARG A 357 3.39 -8.32 26.13
CA ARG A 357 4.30 -8.06 27.27
C ARG A 357 3.55 -7.97 28.60
N GLY A 358 2.22 -7.82 28.57
CA GLY A 358 1.33 -7.69 29.71
C GLY A 358 0.32 -8.83 29.82
N LEU A 359 -0.89 -8.50 30.29
CA LEU A 359 -2.01 -9.45 30.41
C LEU A 359 -3.01 -9.22 29.28
N MET A 360 -3.18 -10.20 28.41
CA MET A 360 -4.20 -10.20 27.37
C MET A 360 -5.56 -10.61 27.96
N ILE A 361 -6.56 -9.74 27.83
CA ILE A 361 -7.91 -10.03 28.29
C ILE A 361 -8.61 -10.95 27.27
N PRO A 362 -9.12 -12.12 27.66
CA PRO A 362 -9.84 -13.00 26.74
C PRO A 362 -11.13 -12.38 26.21
N ALA A 363 -11.48 -12.67 24.95
CA ALA A 363 -12.69 -12.16 24.31
C ALA A 363 -13.98 -12.56 25.06
N ASP A 364 -14.01 -13.74 25.70
CA ASP A 364 -15.12 -14.22 26.55
C ASP A 364 -15.45 -13.24 27.70
N VAL A 365 -14.42 -12.67 28.31
CA VAL A 365 -14.56 -11.72 29.43
C VAL A 365 -14.96 -10.34 28.91
N MET A 366 -14.43 -9.95 27.75
CA MET A 366 -14.71 -8.68 27.09
C MET A 366 -16.17 -8.62 26.61
N ASN A 367 -16.64 -9.66 25.90
CA ASN A 367 -18.01 -9.75 25.37
C ASN A 367 -19.07 -9.66 26.46
N ARG A 368 -18.81 -10.20 27.66
CA ARG A 368 -19.72 -10.06 28.79
C ARG A 368 -19.69 -8.66 29.41
N ALA A 369 -18.52 -8.02 29.50
CA ALA A 369 -18.41 -6.67 30.03
C ALA A 369 -19.17 -5.64 29.17
N PHE A 370 -19.32 -5.90 27.87
CA PHE A 370 -20.11 -5.09 26.94
C PHE A 370 -21.58 -5.52 26.81
N SER A 371 -21.98 -6.69 27.30
CA SER A 371 -23.38 -7.15 27.34
C SER A 371 -24.09 -6.64 28.59
N THR A 372 -24.89 -5.58 28.45
CA THR A 372 -25.66 -4.95 29.54
C THR A 372 -26.92 -5.72 29.96
N THR A 373 -26.96 -7.04 29.74
CA THR A 373 -28.10 -7.86 30.18
C THR A 373 -27.86 -8.37 31.60
N THR A 374 -28.24 -7.56 32.58
CA THR A 374 -28.33 -7.96 33.99
C THR A 374 -29.34 -9.10 34.10
N PRO A 375 -28.95 -10.35 34.47
CA PRO A 375 -29.92 -11.36 34.83
C PRO A 375 -30.42 -11.01 36.23
N THR A 376 -31.69 -10.63 36.32
CA THR A 376 -32.39 -10.43 37.58
C THR A 376 -32.48 -11.77 38.34
N GLY A 377 -31.90 -11.84 39.55
CA GLY A 377 -32.30 -12.80 40.59
C GLY A 377 -31.23 -13.81 41.07
N GLY A 378 -30.84 -13.71 42.36
CA GLY A 378 -30.22 -14.78 43.15
C GLY A 378 -28.94 -14.39 43.93
N PRO A 379 -28.66 -15.00 45.09
CA PRO A 379 -28.60 -14.29 46.38
C PRO A 379 -27.19 -14.11 46.95
N GLY A 380 -26.94 -12.93 47.53
CA GLY A 380 -25.70 -12.60 48.24
C GLY A 380 -25.82 -11.31 49.04
N ALA A 381 -27.03 -10.98 49.50
CA ALA A 381 -27.26 -9.87 50.42
C ALA A 381 -26.89 -10.34 51.84
N ASN A 382 -25.67 -10.01 52.27
CA ASN A 382 -25.27 -9.67 53.65
C ASN A 382 -23.79 -10.00 53.90
N ALA A 383 -22.92 -9.02 53.67
CA ALA A 383 -21.64 -8.91 54.38
C ALA A 383 -21.26 -7.44 54.50
N ILE A 384 -21.97 -6.78 55.42
CA ILE A 384 -21.53 -5.67 56.29
C ILE A 384 -20.83 -4.48 55.61
N ALA A 385 -21.62 -3.41 55.57
CA ALA A 385 -21.30 -2.02 55.33
C ALA A 385 -19.94 -1.52 55.86
N THR A 386 -19.29 -0.74 55.02
CA THR A 386 -18.87 0.62 55.40
C THR A 386 -19.21 1.51 54.21
N ASN A 387 -20.44 2.05 54.23
CA ASN A 387 -21.03 2.86 53.16
C ASN A 387 -20.20 4.12 52.90
N LEU A 388 -19.29 4.08 51.92
CA LEU A 388 -19.34 5.11 50.89
C LEU A 388 -20.44 4.70 49.92
N LEU A 389 -21.36 5.62 49.63
CA LEU A 389 -22.41 5.48 48.62
C LEU A 389 -21.77 5.46 47.22
N ALA A 390 -20.98 4.43 46.90
CA ALA A 390 -20.41 4.21 45.57
C ALA A 390 -21.51 4.08 44.50
N ASP A 391 -22.68 3.60 44.90
CA ASP A 391 -23.89 3.50 44.06
C ASP A 391 -24.56 4.86 43.77
N GLN A 392 -24.17 5.93 44.48
CA GLN A 392 -24.62 7.31 44.19
C GLN A 392 -23.53 8.17 43.55
N PHE A 393 -22.49 7.55 42.99
CA PHE A 393 -21.49 8.30 42.26
C PHE A 393 -22.12 8.98 41.04
N ILE A 394 -22.10 10.31 41.02
CA ILE A 394 -22.59 11.11 39.90
C ILE A 394 -21.51 11.08 38.82
N GLU A 395 -21.66 10.20 37.83
CA GLU A 395 -20.76 10.15 36.68
C GLU A 395 -20.82 11.47 35.88
N LEU A 396 -19.68 11.89 35.34
CA LEU A 396 -19.62 13.04 34.42
C LEU A 396 -20.45 12.74 33.16
N LEU A 397 -21.39 13.62 32.84
CA LEU A 397 -22.14 13.58 31.58
C LEU A 397 -21.17 13.79 30.41
N ARG A 398 -21.15 12.81 29.51
CA ARG A 398 -20.28 12.79 28.33
C ARG A 398 -21.09 12.78 27.05
N ASN A 399 -20.43 13.16 25.95
CA ASN A 399 -21.02 13.07 24.63
C ASN A 399 -21.37 11.61 24.29
N ARG A 400 -22.36 11.41 23.42
CA ARG A 400 -22.82 10.06 23.04
C ARG A 400 -21.97 9.57 21.85
N THR A 401 -21.43 8.35 21.95
CA THR A 401 -20.79 7.69 20.82
C THR A 401 -21.82 7.24 19.80
N TRP A 402 -21.56 7.49 18.52
CA TRP A 402 -22.49 7.18 17.42
C TRP A 402 -21.82 6.33 16.33
N ALA A 403 -20.55 6.59 16.04
CA ALA A 403 -19.80 6.02 14.93
C ALA A 403 -19.58 4.51 15.11
N LEU A 404 -19.22 4.08 16.34
CA LEU A 404 -18.98 2.67 16.70
C LEU A 404 -20.18 1.74 16.47
N LYS A 405 -21.39 2.26 16.34
CA LYS A 405 -22.61 1.46 16.09
C LYS A 405 -22.98 1.36 14.62
N ARG A 406 -22.38 2.19 13.77
CA ARG A 406 -22.75 2.40 12.36
C ARG A 406 -21.66 1.94 11.39
N ILE A 407 -20.42 1.93 11.86
CA ILE A 407 -19.23 1.65 11.06
C ILE A 407 -18.89 0.16 11.07
N THR A 408 -18.32 -0.32 9.97
CA THR A 408 -17.84 -1.69 9.87
C THR A 408 -16.50 -1.83 10.61
N MET A 409 -16.48 -2.63 11.67
CA MET A 409 -15.28 -2.92 12.44
C MET A 409 -14.59 -4.18 11.88
N MET A 410 -13.30 -4.09 11.59
CA MET A 410 -12.47 -5.21 11.16
C MET A 410 -11.40 -5.46 12.22
N GLY A 411 -11.53 -6.56 12.96
CA GLY A 411 -10.60 -6.95 14.02
C GLY A 411 -9.64 -8.07 13.61
N GLY A 412 -8.65 -8.34 14.45
CA GLY A 412 -7.77 -9.51 14.32
C GLY A 412 -6.69 -9.38 13.23
N LEU A 413 -6.37 -8.15 12.84
CA LEU A 413 -5.45 -7.89 11.73
C LEU A 413 -3.98 -8.10 12.15
N VAL A 414 -3.16 -8.55 11.20
CA VAL A 414 -1.72 -8.78 11.34
C VAL A 414 -1.00 -8.15 10.15
N GLY A 415 -0.05 -7.25 10.43
CA GLY A 415 0.65 -6.48 9.39
C GLY A 415 -0.23 -5.43 8.73
N ASN A 416 0.29 -4.77 7.70
CA ASN A 416 -0.50 -3.82 6.90
C ASN A 416 -1.50 -4.61 6.06
N VAL A 417 -2.70 -4.05 5.90
CA VAL A 417 -3.79 -4.70 5.15
C VAL A 417 -4.21 -3.80 4.02
N ASP A 418 -4.15 -4.35 2.81
CA ASP A 418 -4.52 -3.64 1.60
C ASP A 418 -5.79 -4.25 1.03
N ILE A 419 -6.78 -3.39 0.77
CA ILE A 419 -8.04 -3.78 0.14
C ILE A 419 -8.01 -3.22 -1.29
N PRO A 420 -7.94 -4.07 -2.33
CA PRO A 420 -8.05 -3.61 -3.71
C PRO A 420 -9.47 -3.10 -3.98
N ARG A 421 -9.56 -1.96 -4.65
CA ARG A 421 -10.78 -1.30 -5.09
C ARG A 421 -10.74 -1.13 -6.60
N GLN A 422 -11.86 -1.32 -7.27
CA GLN A 422 -11.99 -0.93 -8.68
C GLN A 422 -12.39 0.55 -8.74
N ASN A 423 -11.54 1.38 -9.36
CA ASN A 423 -11.75 2.83 -9.48
C ASN A 423 -12.42 3.24 -10.80
N SER A 424 -12.32 2.40 -11.84
CA SER A 424 -13.06 2.62 -13.09
C SER A 424 -13.58 1.31 -13.70
N ALA A 425 -14.76 1.41 -14.32
CA ALA A 425 -15.31 0.35 -15.16
C ALA A 425 -14.75 0.43 -16.58
N GLY A 426 -14.62 -0.71 -17.24
CA GLY A 426 -14.38 -0.74 -18.68
C GLY A 426 -15.56 -0.15 -19.45
N GLN A 427 -15.26 0.63 -20.49
CA GLN A 427 -16.25 1.27 -21.36
C GLN A 427 -16.66 0.34 -22.49
N ALA A 428 -17.97 0.32 -22.78
CA ALA A 428 -18.51 -0.38 -23.95
C ALA A 428 -18.64 0.59 -25.11
N TYR A 429 -18.11 0.22 -26.28
CA TYR A 429 -18.18 1.03 -27.49
C TYR A 429 -19.16 0.43 -28.50
N TRP A 430 -20.04 1.26 -29.04
CA TRP A 430 -20.85 0.89 -30.22
C TRP A 430 -19.97 0.99 -31.46
N VAL A 431 -19.78 -0.15 -32.15
CA VAL A 431 -18.89 -0.24 -33.30
C VAL A 431 -19.70 -0.20 -34.59
N GLY A 432 -19.34 0.70 -35.51
CA GLY A 432 -19.92 0.75 -36.85
C GLY A 432 -19.40 -0.39 -37.74
N GLU A 433 -20.08 -0.63 -38.87
CA GLU A 433 -19.73 -1.74 -39.77
C GLU A 433 -18.30 -1.55 -40.33
N GLY A 434 -17.37 -2.41 -39.90
CA GLY A 434 -15.95 -2.37 -40.30
C GLY A 434 -14.98 -1.72 -39.30
N GLY A 435 -15.44 -1.24 -38.14
CA GLY A 435 -14.55 -0.76 -37.07
C GLY A 435 -14.10 -1.88 -36.13
N SER A 436 -12.95 -1.70 -35.48
CA SER A 436 -12.56 -2.50 -34.30
C SER A 436 -12.86 -1.72 -33.02
N PRO A 437 -13.41 -2.35 -31.97
CA PRO A 437 -13.60 -1.69 -30.68
C PRO A 437 -12.27 -1.28 -30.06
N THR A 438 -12.24 -0.13 -29.37
CA THR A 438 -11.11 0.29 -28.55
C THR A 438 -11.04 -0.58 -27.29
N GLU A 439 -9.84 -1.05 -26.94
CA GLU A 439 -9.60 -1.79 -25.70
C GLU A 439 -9.83 -0.87 -24.49
N SER A 440 -10.58 -1.36 -23.50
CA SER A 440 -10.84 -0.64 -22.26
C SER A 440 -10.49 -1.52 -21.08
N GLU A 441 -9.53 -1.07 -20.28
CA GLU A 441 -9.11 -1.75 -19.06
C GLU A 441 -9.76 -1.10 -17.83
N PRO A 442 -10.25 -1.91 -16.87
CA PRO A 442 -10.73 -1.39 -15.59
C PRO A 442 -9.55 -0.95 -14.72
N GLY A 443 -9.60 0.27 -14.20
CA GLY A 443 -8.60 0.79 -13.27
C GLY A 443 -8.75 0.16 -11.89
N LEU A 444 -7.67 -0.41 -11.37
CA LEU A 444 -7.56 -0.91 -10.00
C LEU A 444 -6.81 0.13 -9.14
N ASP A 445 -7.31 0.32 -7.93
CA ASP A 445 -6.77 1.17 -6.87
C ASP A 445 -6.68 0.34 -5.59
N GLN A 446 -5.93 0.79 -4.58
CA GLN A 446 -5.77 0.06 -3.32
C GLN A 446 -5.92 0.98 -2.11
N ILE A 447 -6.68 0.51 -1.13
CA ILE A 447 -6.86 1.18 0.15
C ILE A 447 -5.98 0.47 1.16
N THR A 448 -4.99 1.17 1.69
CA THR A 448 -4.03 0.62 2.65
C THR A 448 -4.47 0.94 4.09
N PHE A 449 -4.22 0.03 5.01
CA PHE A 449 -4.46 0.17 6.45
C PHE A 449 -3.14 -0.06 7.20
N SER A 450 -2.80 0.85 8.12
CA SER A 450 -1.58 0.80 8.93
C SER A 450 -1.88 1.05 10.41
N PRO A 451 -1.29 0.29 11.35
CA PRO A 451 -1.65 0.42 12.77
C PRO A 451 -1.22 1.78 13.34
N LYS A 452 -2.16 2.51 13.93
CA LYS A 452 -1.91 3.76 14.67
C LYS A 452 -2.36 3.61 16.11
N THR A 453 -1.50 3.98 17.07
CA THR A 453 -1.73 3.71 18.49
C THR A 453 -2.43 4.88 19.19
N LEU A 454 -3.62 4.64 19.71
CA LEU A 454 -4.30 5.51 20.66
C LEU A 454 -3.96 5.07 22.09
N ALA A 455 -3.47 6.00 22.92
CA ALA A 455 -3.12 5.73 24.30
C ALA A 455 -3.79 6.71 25.28
N ALA A 456 -4.21 6.20 26.44
CA ALA A 456 -4.71 7.02 27.55
C ALA A 456 -4.12 6.50 28.86
N TYR A 457 -3.62 7.39 29.72
CA TYR A 457 -3.08 7.00 31.02
C TYR A 457 -3.72 7.79 32.17
N THR A 458 -3.75 7.18 33.35
CA THR A 458 -4.10 7.85 34.59
C THR A 458 -3.13 7.46 35.70
N ASP A 459 -2.87 8.40 36.60
CA ASP A 459 -1.97 8.22 37.72
C ASP A 459 -2.79 8.06 39.00
N ILE A 460 -2.65 6.90 39.64
CA ILE A 460 -3.32 6.60 40.92
C ILE A 460 -2.31 6.77 42.05
N THR A 461 -2.63 7.65 43.00
CA THR A 461 -1.75 7.90 44.15
C THR A 461 -1.75 6.70 45.12
N ARG A 462 -0.65 6.50 45.85
CA ARG A 462 -0.51 5.41 46.84
C ARG A 462 -1.62 5.39 47.88
N ARG A 463 -2.00 6.57 48.39
CA ARG A 463 -3.04 6.71 49.41
C ARG A 463 -4.41 6.36 48.86
N LEU A 464 -4.67 6.74 47.61
CA LEU A 464 -5.89 6.36 46.91
C LEU A 464 -5.94 4.84 46.73
N MET A 465 -4.86 4.17 46.31
CA MET A 465 -4.82 2.70 46.19
C MET A 465 -5.03 1.95 47.51
N LEU A 466 -4.54 2.50 48.63
CA LEU A 466 -4.68 1.85 49.94
C LEU A 466 -6.06 2.06 50.57
N GLN A 467 -6.76 3.13 50.19
CA GLN A 467 -8.07 3.50 50.73
C GLN A 467 -9.23 3.26 49.75
N SER A 468 -8.94 2.98 48.47
CA SER A 468 -9.93 2.73 47.44
C SER A 468 -10.57 1.37 47.62
N THR A 469 -11.91 1.36 47.64
CA THR A 469 -12.70 0.14 47.45
C THR A 469 -12.54 -0.35 46.00
N PRO A 470 -12.73 -1.66 45.72
CA PRO A 470 -12.70 -2.22 44.37
C PRO A 470 -13.58 -1.48 43.34
N ASP A 471 -14.63 -0.80 43.79
CA ASP A 471 -15.55 -0.03 42.95
C ASP A 471 -14.93 1.27 42.40
N ALA A 472 -14.03 1.92 43.14
CA ALA A 472 -13.37 3.14 42.67
C ALA A 472 -12.41 2.86 41.50
N GLU A 473 -11.81 1.67 41.45
CA GLU A 473 -10.96 1.26 40.33
C GLU A 473 -11.79 0.89 39.09
N GLN A 474 -12.92 0.21 39.26
CA GLN A 474 -13.85 -0.05 38.16
C GLN A 474 -14.38 1.25 37.53
N LEU A 475 -14.63 2.25 38.36
CA LEU A 475 -15.04 3.59 37.92
C LEU A 475 -13.94 4.25 37.08
N VAL A 476 -12.69 4.27 37.55
CA VAL A 476 -11.56 4.83 36.78
C VAL A 476 -11.33 4.07 35.47
N ARG A 477 -11.50 2.75 35.47
CA ARG A 477 -11.45 1.95 34.24
C ARG A 477 -12.57 2.35 33.27
N ASN A 478 -13.82 2.34 33.72
CA ASN A 478 -14.96 2.69 32.87
C ASN A 478 -14.84 4.11 32.33
N ASP A 479 -14.25 5.01 33.11
CA ASP A 479 -13.94 6.38 32.72
C ASP A 479 -12.96 6.43 31.55
N LEU A 480 -11.81 5.74 31.66
CA LEU A 480 -10.79 5.70 30.62
C LEU A 480 -11.28 5.03 29.34
N LEU A 481 -12.01 3.91 29.46
CA LEU A 481 -12.63 3.25 28.32
C LEU A 481 -13.59 4.17 27.57
N ARG A 482 -14.41 4.92 28.31
CA ARG A 482 -15.33 5.89 27.71
C ARG A 482 -14.58 7.04 27.06
N VAL A 483 -13.50 7.54 27.67
CA VAL A 483 -12.67 8.60 27.08
C VAL A 483 -12.02 8.14 25.78
N MET A 484 -11.44 6.94 25.73
CA MET A 484 -10.90 6.36 24.51
C MET A 484 -11.97 6.16 23.43
N GLY A 485 -13.14 5.66 23.82
CA GLY A 485 -14.28 5.51 22.92
C GLY A 485 -14.74 6.84 22.33
N LEU A 486 -14.73 7.93 23.11
CA LEU A 486 -15.07 9.27 22.63
C LEU A 486 -14.01 9.84 21.70
N ALA A 487 -12.73 9.63 22.01
CA ALA A 487 -11.63 10.06 21.15
C ALA A 487 -11.71 9.37 19.79
N LEU A 488 -11.93 8.05 19.79
CA LEU A 488 -12.10 7.25 18.57
C LEU A 488 -13.35 7.67 17.78
N ASP A 489 -14.48 7.96 18.45
CA ASP A 489 -15.71 8.46 17.81
C ASP A 489 -15.49 9.82 17.11
N SER A 490 -14.75 10.75 17.75
CA SER A 490 -14.40 12.02 17.13
C SER A 490 -13.39 11.88 16.00
N ALA A 491 -12.49 10.90 16.11
CA ALA A 491 -11.45 10.65 15.13
C ALA A 491 -12.03 10.21 13.77
N VAL A 492 -13.14 9.47 13.77
CA VAL A 492 -13.89 9.10 12.56
C VAL A 492 -14.22 10.31 11.69
N LEU A 493 -14.56 11.45 12.29
CA LEU A 493 -14.99 12.64 11.55
C LEU A 493 -13.82 13.60 11.30
N TYR A 494 -13.01 13.86 12.33
CA TYR A 494 -12.12 15.03 12.36
C TYR A 494 -10.62 14.69 12.42
N ALA A 495 -10.22 13.43 12.51
CA ALA A 495 -8.80 13.10 12.63
C ALA A 495 -8.00 13.60 11.41
N THR A 496 -6.82 14.16 11.66
CA THR A 496 -6.08 14.94 10.65
C THR A 496 -5.29 14.08 9.66
N GLY A 497 -5.08 12.80 9.97
CA GLY A 497 -4.16 11.94 9.21
C GLY A 497 -2.67 12.25 9.44
N THR A 498 -2.35 13.21 10.31
CA THR A 498 -0.98 13.61 10.68
C THR A 498 -0.64 13.19 12.11
N ASP A 499 0.64 13.24 12.50
CA ASP A 499 1.10 12.99 13.88
C ASP A 499 0.66 11.63 14.46
N GLY A 500 0.60 10.60 13.60
CA GLY A 500 0.17 9.27 14.00
C GLY A 500 -1.33 9.15 14.23
N GLN A 501 -2.15 10.11 13.80
CA GLN A 501 -3.61 10.01 13.82
C GLN A 501 -4.18 9.33 12.57
N PRO A 502 -5.30 8.62 12.70
CA PRO A 502 -6.09 8.18 11.55
C PRO A 502 -6.56 9.36 10.68
N THR A 503 -6.99 9.08 9.44
CA THR A 503 -7.57 10.12 8.56
C THR A 503 -9.09 10.10 8.68
N GLY A 504 -9.65 11.13 9.31
CA GLY A 504 -11.09 11.31 9.49
C GLY A 504 -11.79 11.77 8.22
N LEU A 505 -13.11 11.63 8.21
CA LEU A 505 -13.97 11.89 7.05
C LEU A 505 -13.75 13.27 6.41
N ILE A 506 -13.63 14.34 7.20
CA ILE A 506 -13.51 15.71 6.66
C ILE A 506 -12.20 15.95 5.91
N ASN A 507 -11.15 15.19 6.24
CA ASN A 507 -9.80 15.37 5.69
C ASN A 507 -9.51 14.39 4.54
N GLN A 508 -10.47 13.54 4.18
CA GLN A 508 -10.35 12.61 3.06
C GLN A 508 -10.59 13.35 1.73
N THR A 509 -9.67 13.18 0.77
CA THR A 509 -9.78 13.79 -0.55
C THR A 509 -10.79 13.05 -1.43
N GLY A 510 -11.63 13.78 -2.17
CA GLY A 510 -12.63 13.21 -3.08
C GLY A 510 -14.01 12.96 -2.46
N ILE A 511 -14.32 13.59 -1.32
CA ILE A 511 -15.65 13.56 -0.69
C ILE A 511 -16.44 14.79 -1.08
N HIS A 512 -17.74 14.64 -1.31
CA HIS A 512 -18.63 15.75 -1.61
C HIS A 512 -18.73 16.72 -0.42
N ALA A 513 -18.72 18.01 -0.73
CA ALA A 513 -18.70 19.07 0.26
C ALA A 513 -19.73 20.14 -0.09
N VAL A 514 -20.70 20.34 0.80
CA VAL A 514 -21.74 21.38 0.65
C VAL A 514 -21.39 22.57 1.53
N LYS A 515 -21.26 23.74 0.92
CA LYS A 515 -21.01 24.99 1.66
C LYS A 515 -22.30 25.51 2.28
N LEU A 516 -22.29 25.68 3.59
CA LEU A 516 -23.43 26.22 4.33
C LEU A 516 -23.54 27.74 4.13
N ALA A 517 -24.76 28.21 3.82
CA ALA A 517 -25.09 29.63 3.71
C ALA A 517 -25.31 30.30 5.08
N ALA A 518 -25.60 29.52 6.12
CA ALA A 518 -25.83 29.98 7.49
C ALA A 518 -25.17 29.01 8.49
N GLU A 519 -25.30 29.29 9.80
CA GLU A 519 -24.73 28.43 10.86
C GLU A 519 -25.29 27.00 10.84
N TYR A 520 -26.54 26.80 10.41
CA TYR A 520 -27.17 25.48 10.30
C TYR A 520 -27.70 25.25 8.88
N PRO A 521 -27.70 23.99 8.39
CA PRO A 521 -28.18 23.69 7.05
C PRO A 521 -29.69 23.94 6.90
N SER A 522 -30.05 24.50 5.76
CA SER A 522 -31.41 24.63 5.23
C SER A 522 -31.89 23.34 4.58
N TYR A 523 -33.20 23.22 4.34
CA TYR A 523 -33.76 22.02 3.70
C TYR A 523 -33.15 21.77 2.30
N ALA A 524 -32.89 22.82 1.53
CA ALA A 524 -32.26 22.71 0.23
C ALA A 524 -30.83 22.14 0.31
N GLU A 525 -30.05 22.53 1.33
CA GLU A 525 -28.70 22.01 1.55
C GLU A 525 -28.73 20.54 1.99
N TYR A 526 -29.69 20.12 2.83
CA TYR A 526 -29.86 18.69 3.15
C TYR A 526 -30.20 17.84 1.91
N VAL A 527 -31.05 18.37 1.02
CA VAL A 527 -31.40 17.70 -0.25
C VAL A 527 -30.22 17.72 -1.23
N GLN A 528 -29.39 18.77 -1.22
CA GLN A 528 -28.16 18.81 -2.02
C GLN A 528 -27.23 17.67 -1.62
N MET A 529 -27.03 17.44 -0.32
CA MET A 529 -26.20 16.33 0.17
C MET A 529 -26.72 14.95 -0.30
N GLU A 530 -28.04 14.77 -0.36
CA GLU A 530 -28.62 13.56 -0.96
C GLU A 530 -28.35 13.49 -2.46
N THR A 531 -28.57 14.59 -3.15
CA THR A 531 -28.45 14.67 -4.61
C THR A 531 -27.02 14.39 -5.06
N ASP A 532 -26.01 14.86 -4.32
CA ASP A 532 -24.60 14.64 -4.65
C ASP A 532 -24.24 13.14 -4.60
N ILE A 533 -24.68 12.43 -3.56
CA ILE A 533 -24.46 10.97 -3.42
C ILE A 533 -25.25 10.19 -4.49
N ALA A 534 -26.50 10.55 -4.72
CA ALA A 534 -27.35 9.91 -5.71
C ALA A 534 -26.85 10.14 -7.14
N ALA A 535 -26.35 11.35 -7.45
CA ALA A 535 -25.74 11.67 -8.75
C ALA A 535 -24.47 10.85 -9.01
N ALA A 536 -23.73 10.51 -7.95
CA ALA A 536 -22.57 9.62 -8.03
C ALA A 536 -22.94 8.11 -8.08
N ASN A 537 -24.23 7.75 -8.03
CA ASN A 537 -24.73 6.37 -7.90
C ASN A 537 -24.12 5.63 -6.69
N ALA A 538 -23.86 6.36 -5.60
CA ALA A 538 -23.19 5.86 -4.41
C ALA A 538 -24.15 5.58 -3.24
N ASP A 539 -25.46 5.51 -3.51
CA ASP A 539 -26.55 5.22 -2.57
C ASP A 539 -26.69 3.73 -2.22
N ILE A 540 -25.55 3.03 -2.08
CA ILE A 540 -25.46 1.57 -1.96
C ILE A 540 -25.65 1.12 -0.49
N GLY A 541 -26.74 1.53 0.16
CA GLY A 541 -27.05 1.10 1.53
C GLY A 541 -27.96 2.05 2.30
N SER A 542 -28.09 1.80 3.61
CA SER A 542 -28.86 2.67 4.50
C SER A 542 -28.10 3.96 4.79
N MET A 543 -28.53 5.05 4.18
CA MET A 543 -27.99 6.39 4.44
C MET A 543 -28.54 6.97 5.75
N SER A 544 -27.71 7.68 6.49
CA SER A 544 -28.15 8.43 7.68
C SER A 544 -27.37 9.71 7.89
N TYR A 545 -28.05 10.71 8.45
CA TYR A 545 -27.45 11.99 8.83
C TYR A 545 -26.87 11.92 10.24
N VAL A 546 -25.79 12.68 10.47
CA VAL A 546 -25.18 12.89 11.78
C VAL A 546 -25.13 14.39 12.04
N VAL A 547 -25.84 14.83 13.08
CA VAL A 547 -26.09 16.25 13.38
C VAL A 547 -25.86 16.55 14.86
N SER A 548 -25.57 17.83 15.16
CA SER A 548 -25.44 18.29 16.54
C SER A 548 -26.79 18.45 17.23
N ALA A 549 -26.83 18.43 18.56
CA ALA A 549 -28.10 18.68 19.28
C ALA A 549 -28.64 20.10 19.03
N ARG A 550 -27.76 21.08 18.78
CA ARG A 550 -28.13 22.45 18.40
C ARG A 550 -28.68 22.51 16.98
N ALA A 551 -28.04 21.81 16.03
CA ALA A 551 -28.55 21.67 14.66
C ALA A 551 -29.93 20.99 14.63
N ARG A 552 -30.16 19.98 15.49
CA ARG A 552 -31.48 19.39 15.69
C ARG A 552 -32.50 20.40 16.23
N GLY A 553 -32.09 21.27 17.14
CA GLY A 553 -32.94 22.36 17.66
C GLY A 553 -33.38 23.31 16.55
N ALA A 554 -32.43 23.76 15.72
CA ALA A 554 -32.69 24.60 14.56
C ALA A 554 -33.56 23.90 13.51
N ALA A 555 -33.29 22.63 13.18
CA ALA A 555 -34.07 21.87 12.20
C ALA A 555 -35.53 21.63 12.65
N LYS A 556 -35.80 21.63 13.96
CA LYS A 556 -37.16 21.53 14.51
C LYS A 556 -37.95 22.84 14.43
N THR A 557 -37.30 23.99 14.27
CA THR A 557 -37.97 25.30 14.19
C THR A 557 -38.00 25.83 12.76
N THR A 558 -37.09 25.38 11.89
CA THR A 558 -37.03 25.77 10.47
C THR A 558 -38.09 25.05 9.65
N LEU A 559 -38.83 25.81 8.84
CA LEU A 559 -39.82 25.28 7.89
C LEU A 559 -39.13 24.79 6.60
N LYS A 560 -39.62 23.70 6.01
CA LYS A 560 -39.09 23.18 4.74
C LYS A 560 -39.32 24.11 3.55
N PHE A 561 -40.49 24.74 3.51
CA PHE A 561 -40.92 25.63 2.41
C PHE A 561 -41.43 26.96 2.98
N PRO A 562 -40.54 27.91 3.30
CA PRO A 562 -40.92 29.17 3.96
C PRO A 562 -41.79 30.09 3.09
N THR A 563 -41.71 29.96 1.77
CA THR A 563 -42.43 30.80 0.78
C THR A 563 -43.70 30.15 0.21
N ALA A 564 -44.05 28.92 0.62
CA ALA A 564 -45.25 28.26 0.12
C ALA A 564 -46.52 28.83 0.78
N ALA A 565 -47.56 29.10 -0.03
CA ALA A 565 -48.85 29.65 0.41
C ALA A 565 -49.64 28.73 1.36
N ILE A 566 -49.19 27.48 1.51
CA ILE A 566 -49.76 26.48 2.42
C ILE A 566 -48.65 26.06 3.36
N ALA A 567 -48.80 26.36 4.66
CA ALA A 567 -47.88 25.94 5.73
C ALA A 567 -47.87 24.41 6.00
N GLN A 568 -48.15 23.59 4.99
CA GLN A 568 -48.21 22.12 5.06
C GLN A 568 -46.83 21.45 4.93
N GLY A 569 -45.76 22.22 4.69
CA GLY A 569 -44.42 21.67 4.48
C GLY A 569 -43.76 21.03 5.71
N GLY A 570 -44.31 21.22 6.91
CA GLY A 570 -43.68 20.76 8.15
C GLY A 570 -42.33 21.42 8.42
N THR A 571 -41.74 21.05 9.56
CA THR A 571 -40.37 21.44 9.92
C THR A 571 -39.36 20.53 9.21
N VAL A 572 -38.10 20.98 9.06
CA VAL A 572 -37.02 20.17 8.48
C VAL A 572 -36.87 18.85 9.23
N TRP A 573 -37.01 18.91 10.56
CA TRP A 573 -37.09 17.73 11.41
C TRP A 573 -38.48 17.09 11.34
N GLU A 574 -38.54 15.82 10.95
CA GLU A 574 -39.79 15.08 10.81
C GLU A 574 -40.13 14.25 12.06
N PRO A 575 -41.42 13.88 12.25
CA PRO A 575 -41.81 12.87 13.22
C PRO A 575 -41.10 11.54 12.90
N GLY A 576 -40.48 10.90 13.90
CA GLY A 576 -39.71 9.67 13.70
C GLY A 576 -38.19 9.85 13.72
N ASN A 577 -37.70 11.04 14.06
CA ASN A 577 -36.26 11.32 14.17
C ASN A 577 -35.54 11.21 12.81
N THR A 578 -36.22 11.65 11.76
CA THR A 578 -35.72 11.66 10.39
C THR A 578 -35.55 13.09 9.86
N ILE A 579 -34.61 13.25 8.93
CA ILE A 579 -34.49 14.41 8.06
C ILE A 579 -34.58 13.85 6.65
N ASN A 580 -35.48 14.41 5.84
CA ASN A 580 -35.65 13.99 4.45
C ASN A 580 -35.92 12.48 4.29
N GLY A 581 -36.68 11.87 5.21
CA GLY A 581 -36.93 10.43 5.22
C GLY A 581 -35.78 9.53 5.72
N TYR A 582 -34.57 10.06 5.93
CA TYR A 582 -33.42 9.30 6.43
C TYR A 582 -33.26 9.41 7.95
N GLN A 583 -32.73 8.34 8.57
CA GLN A 583 -32.46 8.33 10.01
C GLN A 583 -31.40 9.36 10.40
N THR A 584 -31.52 9.92 11.60
CA THR A 584 -30.58 10.91 12.13
C THR A 584 -29.97 10.44 13.45
N ASP A 585 -28.65 10.48 13.54
CA ASP A 585 -27.92 10.30 14.79
C ASP A 585 -27.48 11.67 15.33
N VAL A 586 -27.60 11.84 16.65
CA VAL A 586 -27.37 13.13 17.30
C VAL A 586 -26.19 13.02 18.26
N THR A 587 -25.16 13.82 18.04
CA THR A 587 -23.97 13.87 18.90
C THR A 587 -23.48 15.29 19.12
N ASN A 588 -22.93 15.58 20.29
CA ASN A 588 -22.33 16.88 20.60
C ASN A 588 -20.80 16.89 20.39
N GLN A 589 -20.27 15.87 19.72
CA GLN A 589 -18.86 15.84 19.30
C GLN A 589 -18.59 16.61 18.00
N LEU A 590 -19.64 16.99 17.29
CA LEU A 590 -19.55 17.78 16.06
C LEU A 590 -19.18 19.23 16.37
N THR A 591 -18.34 19.81 15.53
CA THR A 591 -18.16 21.26 15.46
C THR A 591 -19.50 21.92 15.14
N GLU A 592 -19.71 23.12 15.67
CA GLU A 592 -20.99 23.82 15.49
C GLU A 592 -21.29 24.09 14.01
N GLY A 593 -22.50 23.73 13.59
CA GLY A 593 -22.96 23.83 12.21
C GLY A 593 -22.62 22.64 11.31
N ASP A 594 -21.61 21.83 11.65
CA ASP A 594 -21.21 20.69 10.83
C ASP A 594 -22.30 19.61 10.78
N THR A 595 -22.53 19.10 9.57
CA THR A 595 -23.47 18.01 9.30
C THR A 595 -22.82 17.02 8.37
N PHE A 596 -23.00 15.73 8.65
CA PHE A 596 -22.48 14.64 7.82
C PHE A 596 -23.63 13.75 7.33
N PHE A 597 -23.50 13.26 6.11
CA PHE A 597 -24.45 12.36 5.47
C PHE A 597 -23.70 11.28 4.68
N GLY A 598 -24.23 10.05 4.67
CA GLY A 598 -23.68 9.00 3.84
C GLY A 598 -24.02 7.59 4.31
N VAL A 599 -23.39 6.63 3.63
CA VAL A 599 -23.52 5.19 3.89
C VAL A 599 -22.43 4.73 4.87
N TRP A 600 -22.69 4.80 6.17
CA TRP A 600 -21.68 4.53 7.21
C TRP A 600 -21.10 3.11 7.21
N SER A 601 -21.79 2.12 6.63
CA SER A 601 -21.25 0.76 6.46
C SER A 601 -20.06 0.70 5.52
N SER A 602 -19.91 1.68 4.62
CA SER A 602 -18.76 1.83 3.72
C SER A 602 -17.52 2.39 4.40
N PHE A 603 -17.67 2.92 5.62
CA PHE A 603 -16.55 3.30 6.47
C PHE A 603 -16.02 2.05 7.19
N ILE A 604 -14.71 1.84 7.17
CA ILE A 604 -14.06 0.72 7.84
C ILE A 604 -13.18 1.27 8.95
N MET A 605 -13.30 0.65 10.13
CA MET A 605 -12.32 0.80 11.19
C MET A 605 -11.57 -0.52 11.37
N ALA A 606 -10.27 -0.47 11.09
CA ALA A 606 -9.36 -1.58 11.29
C ALA A 606 -8.79 -1.53 12.71
N MET A 607 -8.86 -2.65 13.41
CA MET A 607 -8.31 -2.83 14.76
C MET A 607 -7.28 -3.96 14.74
N TRP A 608 -6.03 -3.64 15.05
CA TRP A 608 -4.96 -4.63 15.11
C TRP A 608 -4.93 -5.30 16.48
N SER A 609 -5.00 -4.52 17.55
CA SER A 609 -4.98 -5.04 18.90
C SER A 609 -6.32 -4.83 19.59
N GLY A 610 -6.63 -5.73 20.52
CA GLY A 610 -7.61 -5.44 21.55
C GLY A 610 -7.12 -4.30 22.44
N LEU A 611 -7.94 -3.93 23.41
CA LEU A 611 -7.51 -2.96 24.41
C LEU A 611 -6.41 -3.60 25.28
N ASP A 612 -5.18 -3.13 25.14
CA ASP A 612 -4.06 -3.53 26.00
C ASP A 612 -3.99 -2.59 27.21
N MET A 613 -3.76 -3.15 28.39
CA MET A 613 -3.67 -2.42 29.65
C MET A 613 -2.33 -2.74 30.31
N MET A 614 -1.48 -1.72 30.41
CA MET A 614 -0.22 -1.79 31.10
C MET A 614 -0.33 -1.07 32.45
N VAL A 615 0.24 -1.67 33.48
CA VAL A 615 0.35 -1.06 34.81
C VAL A 615 1.83 -0.83 35.10
N ASP A 616 2.22 0.44 35.24
CA ASP A 616 3.58 0.85 35.52
C ASP A 616 3.71 1.36 36.96
N PRO A 617 4.29 0.57 37.88
CA PRO A 617 4.57 1.00 39.25
C PRO A 617 5.89 1.78 39.41
N TYR A 618 6.71 1.91 38.36
CA TYR A 618 8.07 2.46 38.44
C TYR A 618 8.15 3.95 38.06
N ALA A 619 7.36 4.39 37.08
CA ALA A 619 7.34 5.79 36.63
C ALA A 619 7.04 6.80 37.76
N LEU A 620 6.28 6.36 38.79
CA LEU A 620 5.90 7.16 39.95
C LEU A 620 6.58 6.70 41.25
N SER A 621 7.73 6.02 41.15
CA SER A 621 8.46 5.45 42.30
C SER A 621 8.79 6.47 43.40
N THR A 622 8.98 7.75 43.06
CA THR A 622 9.24 8.84 44.02
C THR A 622 8.01 9.19 44.88
N SER A 623 6.80 9.02 44.35
CA SER A 623 5.54 9.29 45.04
C SER A 623 4.80 8.01 45.49
N GLY A 624 5.31 6.84 45.09
CA GLY A 624 4.69 5.53 45.32
C GLY A 624 3.35 5.35 44.60
N GLY A 625 3.05 6.18 43.59
CA GLY A 625 1.87 6.05 42.75
C GLY A 625 2.02 4.92 41.72
N THR A 626 0.91 4.53 41.10
CA THR A 626 0.88 3.55 40.03
C THR A 626 0.19 4.17 38.82
N ARG A 627 0.81 4.05 37.65
CA ARG A 627 0.25 4.53 36.39
C ARG A 627 -0.45 3.37 35.70
N ILE A 628 -1.68 3.59 35.26
CA ILE A 628 -2.41 2.66 34.38
C ILE A 628 -2.44 3.30 33.00
N ILE A 629 -1.97 2.56 31.99
CA ILE A 629 -1.92 2.98 30.60
C ILE A 629 -2.75 2.01 29.78
N PHE A 630 -3.65 2.53 28.96
CA PHE A 630 -4.36 1.78 27.94
C PHE A 630 -3.79 2.09 26.57
N PHE A 631 -3.60 1.07 25.75
CA PHE A 631 -3.18 1.17 24.36
C PHE A 631 -4.22 0.48 23.46
N GLN A 632 -4.47 1.07 22.31
CA GLN A 632 -5.34 0.49 21.29
C GLN A 632 -4.83 0.88 19.90
N ASP A 633 -4.56 -0.11 19.06
CA ASP A 633 -4.08 0.11 17.70
C ASP A 633 -5.24 0.08 16.71
N VAL A 634 -5.51 1.23 16.10
CA VAL A 634 -6.63 1.44 15.17
C VAL A 634 -6.21 2.25 13.96
N ASP A 635 -6.92 2.07 12.85
CA ASP A 635 -6.84 2.92 11.66
C ASP A 635 -8.20 2.91 10.99
N MET A 636 -8.44 3.88 10.12
CA MET A 636 -9.73 4.01 9.48
C MET A 636 -9.59 4.48 8.05
N ASN A 637 -10.43 3.92 7.19
CA ASN A 637 -10.46 4.27 5.78
C ASN A 637 -11.84 3.97 5.18
N ILE A 638 -12.08 4.53 4.00
CA ILE A 638 -13.41 4.54 3.37
C ILE A 638 -13.37 3.69 2.09
N ARG A 639 -14.33 2.78 1.91
CA ARG A 639 -14.45 1.95 0.69
C ARG A 639 -14.82 2.78 -0.54
N HIS A 640 -15.87 3.60 -0.42
CA HIS A 640 -16.41 4.44 -1.48
C HIS A 640 -16.53 5.86 -0.92
N LYS A 641 -15.69 6.76 -1.40
CA LYS A 641 -15.63 8.14 -0.88
C LYS A 641 -16.83 8.96 -1.36
N GLU A 642 -17.33 8.60 -2.54
CA GLU A 642 -18.51 9.14 -3.21
C GLU A 642 -19.80 8.87 -2.40
N ALA A 643 -19.79 7.87 -1.52
CA ALA A 643 -20.93 7.52 -0.66
C ALA A 643 -21.09 8.44 0.57
N PHE A 644 -20.31 9.51 0.65
CA PHE A 644 -20.32 10.46 1.77
C PHE A 644 -20.38 11.91 1.30
N THR A 645 -21.00 12.73 2.12
CA THR A 645 -21.05 14.18 1.95
C THR A 645 -20.97 14.85 3.32
N TYR A 646 -20.22 15.94 3.41
CA TYR A 646 -20.21 16.78 4.59
C TYR A 646 -20.65 18.21 4.25
N ALA A 647 -21.22 18.90 5.23
CA ALA A 647 -21.59 20.29 5.10
C ALA A 647 -20.96 21.11 6.24
N ASN A 648 -20.25 22.17 5.86
CA ASN A 648 -19.55 23.11 6.77
C ASN A 648 -19.58 24.52 6.15
N ALA A 649 -19.54 25.56 6.97
CA ALA A 649 -19.41 26.96 6.54
C ALA A 649 -18.14 27.24 5.70
N ASN A 650 -17.06 26.50 5.95
CA ASN A 650 -15.76 26.61 5.27
C ASN A 650 -15.57 25.57 4.16
N ALA A 651 -16.58 24.75 3.84
CA ALA A 651 -16.46 23.76 2.78
C ALA A 651 -16.17 24.45 1.43
N ALA A 652 -15.12 23.99 0.75
CA ALA A 652 -14.88 24.32 -0.65
C ALA A 652 -15.66 23.30 -1.50
N PRO A 653 -16.57 23.72 -2.39
CA PRO A 653 -17.25 22.79 -3.28
C PRO A 653 -16.20 22.06 -4.14
N VAL A 654 -16.35 20.75 -4.28
CA VAL A 654 -15.51 19.95 -5.19
C VAL A 654 -15.81 20.43 -6.62
N ALA A 655 -14.78 20.89 -7.32
CA ALA A 655 -14.87 21.41 -8.68
C ALA A 655 -15.09 20.30 -9.71
#